data_AF-R7Q6D2-F1
#
_entry.id   AF-R7Q6D2-F1
#
_cell.length_a   1.000
_cell.length_b   1.000
_cell.length_c   1.000
_cell.angle_alpha   90.00
_cell.angle_beta   90.00
_cell.angle_gamma   90.00
#
_symmetry.space_group_name_H-M   'P 1'
#
loop_
_entity.id
_entity.type
_entity.pdbx_description
1 polymer ?
#
loop_
_entity_poly.entity_id
_entity_poly.type
_entity_poly.pdbx_seq_one_letter_code
_entity_poly.pdbx_strand_id
1 'polypeptide(L)'
;MPAVALSPAAQQMHNILERLQSPDNTSRGIAENEYNQAVEQKGLCLDALSTLAASVGVNEVVRATAAVLLRRSASDMWGGADELTRNNVKTRLLLGIRADGRKDLRKKLCDTIAEIGAPLVDREPSQWPELLPTLFELSRSSIAYERESALYVFSQLADVLDQKVFAPHLATLKSAFQTGLADADPGVQMAGLRATCSQLSLLESYLCNEFVDLVPLMIRPVQQAVAAGNDDDARQAIELLIDVVESEPKFWRKDLAAVCTLMLNIASNNDLSDESSPRQMALEFLVSVAEKLPSQCRKMGTFVRNVFPVSLQMMLSREDDQEWYKQEIDEDTSEYTLFDCGQESLDRIAIALGGKAVLPIAEAIIPSFLNNESSWAHRHAALLAISQIGEGCQKQIEAKLGDVIDLALARFRDPHPRVRWAAINCIGQMCTDFGPRIQTDFHQKIVSHLILVMDDAGNPRVQSHAAAAVINFCDEATPDIIAPYLDALLGKLQALLHSPHRITQEQAVTAIAAVADSAEEQFVKYYDWFMPRLKQVLASAAGNKELRKLRGKVMECISLVGLSVGPAKFGPDAAEVMNMLVRTAATQSEDPEDPQAFYLMQAYARICRCLKGAFIQYLPHVMPGLLQAAQQKPDIQVRDIKEDEEPPEDPADGYETVQLGDKRLSIRTSVLEDKAVACTMLACFIAELGGGFYDYVEPVTELMVPLLKFFYHDECRTAAANALPDLIKCVMESGKDPTGAQVVRMAQYMTIPLIDAIKGEPDVEVLVHMVQALGRIAELVVAPGLSPDLMVPAAQALSTVLLESEARNIEREQLAEQEEWDEEAQEDAEGDEQKEEELLEKAATTTGALLKNHSKSGFVQAFRMPNKLGEGTDAVSTMQMFWVRMHASRQAYERYAALCAFDDLIMYGGAEGVSVISDTLPAMKAYCTDQDADVRQAAAFGVGICAQVGGEAFMSSAGSAVVHDLEKVIRDPNARSEVAVQASDNAVSALLKIMEYQPACLGDNAMSYGRLILEYLPAEADTAEAKLMHATLVRFVQAGDTRILGENAANMPRILFVLLSVLGTELLEESATRPAVDVIKGLESKYPVEVLQGAIALLPDELKQKMQMVLAA
;
A
#
# COMPACT_ATOMS: atom_id res chain seq x y z
N MET A 1 -56.48 18.26 8.50
CA MET A 1 -57.45 17.15 8.38
C MET A 1 -58.24 17.04 9.69
N PRO A 2 -59.54 16.70 9.68
CA PRO A 2 -60.25 16.34 10.92
C PRO A 2 -59.65 15.06 11.51
N ALA A 3 -59.72 14.89 12.83
CA ALA A 3 -59.20 13.71 13.53
C ALA A 3 -59.81 12.43 12.95
N VAL A 4 -58.98 11.64 12.26
CA VAL A 4 -59.40 10.34 11.71
C VAL A 4 -59.55 9.38 12.88
N ALA A 5 -60.72 8.74 13.00
CA ALA A 5 -60.90 7.66 13.96
C ALA A 5 -59.95 6.52 13.58
N LEU A 6 -58.99 6.20 14.46
CA LEU A 6 -58.03 5.12 14.25
C LEU A 6 -58.75 3.79 14.06
N SER A 7 -58.28 2.97 13.14
CA SER A 7 -58.75 1.59 13.01
C SER A 7 -58.41 0.80 14.29
N PRO A 8 -59.09 -0.32 14.59
CA PRO A 8 -58.76 -1.15 15.75
C PRO A 8 -57.28 -1.60 15.76
N ALA A 9 -56.72 -1.90 14.59
CA ALA A 9 -55.31 -2.26 14.44
C ALA A 9 -54.38 -1.06 14.71
N ALA A 10 -54.70 0.13 14.21
CA ALA A 10 -53.93 1.35 14.49
C ALA A 10 -53.99 1.74 15.97
N GLN A 11 -55.14 1.54 16.64
CA GLN A 11 -55.28 1.79 18.07
C GLN A 11 -54.48 0.78 18.91
N GLN A 12 -54.44 -0.49 18.50
CA GLN A 12 -53.60 -1.48 19.16
C GLN A 12 -52.11 -1.15 18.99
N MET A 13 -51.68 -0.80 17.77
CA MET A 13 -50.30 -0.39 17.50
C MET A 13 -49.92 0.87 18.30
N HIS A 14 -50.81 1.86 18.41
CA HIS A 14 -50.61 3.05 19.24
C HIS A 14 -50.22 2.67 20.69
N ASN A 15 -50.98 1.75 21.30
CA ASN A 15 -50.73 1.31 22.68
C ASN A 15 -49.43 0.49 22.82
N ILE A 16 -48.98 -0.19 21.76
CA ILE A 16 -47.68 -0.87 21.73
C ILE A 16 -46.56 0.18 21.71
N LEU A 17 -46.65 1.17 20.81
CA LEU A 17 -45.65 2.21 20.66
C LEU A 17 -45.50 3.08 21.90
N GLU A 18 -46.59 3.41 22.61
CA GLU A 18 -46.51 4.12 23.89
C GLU A 18 -45.76 3.31 24.96
N ARG A 19 -45.94 1.98 25.01
CA ARG A 19 -45.23 1.12 25.97
C ARG A 19 -43.77 0.90 25.61
N LEU A 20 -43.39 1.00 24.32
CA LEU A 20 -41.98 0.99 23.91
C LEU A 20 -41.20 2.18 24.46
N GLN A 21 -41.88 3.28 24.78
CA GLN A 21 -41.29 4.48 25.39
C GLN A 21 -41.26 4.41 26.93
N SER A 22 -41.65 3.27 27.53
CA SER A 22 -41.65 3.12 28.98
C SER A 22 -40.23 3.04 29.54
N PRO A 23 -39.92 3.73 30.66
CA PRO A 23 -38.65 3.58 31.36
C PRO A 23 -38.52 2.23 32.09
N ASP A 24 -39.59 1.43 32.19
CA ASP A 24 -39.54 0.07 32.74
C ASP A 24 -39.16 -0.96 31.66
N ASN A 25 -37.98 -1.56 31.82
CA ASN A 25 -37.44 -2.60 30.93
C ASN A 25 -38.40 -3.78 30.75
N THR A 26 -39.19 -4.14 31.77
CA THR A 26 -40.14 -5.26 31.69
C THR A 26 -41.29 -4.90 30.75
N SER A 27 -41.89 -3.73 30.94
CA SER A 27 -42.95 -3.22 30.07
C SER A 27 -42.47 -3.00 28.63
N ARG A 28 -41.24 -2.51 28.43
CA ARG A 28 -40.63 -2.32 27.10
C ARG A 28 -40.37 -3.65 26.41
N GLY A 29 -39.75 -4.62 27.07
CA GLY A 29 -39.49 -5.95 26.50
C GLY A 29 -40.77 -6.73 26.14
N ILE A 30 -41.88 -6.53 26.87
CA ILE A 30 -43.18 -7.07 26.48
C ILE A 30 -43.70 -6.38 25.19
N ALA A 31 -43.59 -5.05 25.11
CA ALA A 31 -44.02 -4.29 23.94
C ALA A 31 -43.18 -4.59 22.69
N GLU A 32 -41.86 -4.84 22.83
CA GLU A 32 -40.99 -5.29 21.74
C GLU A 32 -41.43 -6.63 21.18
N ASN A 33 -41.77 -7.59 22.05
CA ASN A 33 -42.31 -8.89 21.63
C ASN A 33 -43.68 -8.76 20.94
N GLU A 34 -44.57 -7.92 21.46
CA GLU A 34 -45.86 -7.65 20.83
C GLU A 34 -45.70 -6.95 19.46
N TYR A 35 -44.74 -6.04 19.33
CA TYR A 35 -44.39 -5.42 18.05
C TYR A 35 -43.87 -6.45 17.05
N ASN A 36 -42.92 -7.32 17.45
CA ASN A 36 -42.40 -8.38 16.59
C ASN A 36 -43.51 -9.34 16.11
N GLN A 37 -44.48 -9.66 16.98
CA GLN A 37 -45.66 -10.45 16.59
C GLN A 37 -46.58 -9.68 15.63
N ALA A 38 -46.71 -8.36 15.78
CA ALA A 38 -47.48 -7.54 14.86
C ALA A 38 -46.82 -7.45 13.47
N VAL A 39 -45.48 -7.39 13.39
CA VAL A 39 -44.72 -7.39 12.12
C VAL A 39 -45.00 -8.64 11.28
N GLU A 40 -45.24 -9.80 11.90
CA GLU A 40 -45.67 -11.02 11.20
C GLU A 40 -47.03 -10.84 10.48
N GLN A 41 -47.89 -9.94 10.97
CA GLN A 41 -49.12 -9.52 10.29
C GLN A 41 -48.84 -8.40 9.29
N LYS A 42 -47.89 -8.66 8.37
CA LYS A 42 -47.26 -7.71 7.44
C LYS A 42 -48.17 -6.57 6.95
N GLY A 43 -49.27 -6.88 6.26
CA GLY A 43 -50.17 -5.88 5.69
C GLY A 43 -50.88 -5.00 6.74
N LEU A 44 -51.35 -5.59 7.84
CA LEU A 44 -52.04 -4.85 8.92
C LEU A 44 -51.07 -3.95 9.69
N CYS A 45 -49.86 -4.44 9.97
CA CYS A 45 -48.82 -3.67 10.64
C CYS A 45 -48.37 -2.48 9.78
N LEU A 46 -48.15 -2.70 8.48
CA LEU A 46 -47.80 -1.66 7.51
C LEU A 46 -48.88 -0.57 7.42
N ASP A 47 -50.17 -0.95 7.37
CA ASP A 47 -51.29 0.00 7.37
C ASP A 47 -51.38 0.79 8.70
N ALA A 48 -51.20 0.11 9.83
CA ALA A 48 -51.27 0.72 11.16
C ALA A 48 -50.13 1.73 11.39
N LEU A 49 -48.88 1.36 11.09
CA LEU A 49 -47.72 2.25 11.25
C LEU A 49 -47.82 3.46 10.33
N SER A 50 -48.19 3.28 9.06
CA SER A 50 -48.38 4.41 8.12
C SER A 50 -49.52 5.34 8.52
N THR A 51 -50.60 4.79 9.08
CA THR A 51 -51.71 5.58 9.61
C THR A 51 -51.27 6.42 10.80
N LEU A 52 -50.55 5.84 11.76
CA LEU A 52 -50.08 6.56 12.94
C LEU A 52 -49.08 7.65 12.54
N ALA A 53 -48.07 7.34 11.73
CA ALA A 53 -47.05 8.29 11.29
C ALA A 53 -47.66 9.54 10.63
N ALA A 54 -48.65 9.37 9.73
CA ALA A 54 -49.27 10.46 8.98
C ALA A 54 -50.41 11.19 9.72
N SER A 55 -50.87 10.71 10.89
CA SER A 55 -52.04 11.25 11.58
C SER A 55 -51.71 12.40 12.54
N VAL A 56 -52.00 13.64 12.15
CA VAL A 56 -51.72 14.86 12.96
C VAL A 56 -52.40 14.88 14.34
N GLY A 57 -53.45 14.07 14.56
CA GLY A 57 -54.15 13.94 15.85
C GLY A 57 -53.55 12.96 16.86
N VAL A 58 -52.43 12.31 16.54
CA VAL A 58 -51.73 11.32 17.39
C VAL A 58 -50.55 11.98 18.12
N ASN A 59 -50.20 11.46 19.31
CA ASN A 59 -49.06 11.92 20.10
C ASN A 59 -47.77 11.96 19.27
N GLU A 60 -46.98 13.03 19.42
CA GLU A 60 -45.78 13.29 18.62
C GLU A 60 -44.73 12.18 18.70
N VAL A 61 -44.47 11.67 19.91
CA VAL A 61 -43.51 10.59 20.15
C VAL A 61 -43.97 9.33 19.44
N VAL A 62 -45.26 8.97 19.57
CA VAL A 62 -45.84 7.80 18.89
C VAL A 62 -45.72 7.93 17.37
N ARG A 63 -45.92 9.13 16.82
CA ARG A 63 -45.77 9.38 15.38
C ARG A 63 -44.33 9.27 14.91
N ALA A 64 -43.39 9.82 15.67
CA ALA A 64 -41.96 9.71 15.40
C ALA A 64 -41.52 8.24 15.41
N THR A 65 -41.87 7.50 16.46
CA THR A 65 -41.57 6.07 16.58
C THR A 65 -42.24 5.26 15.48
N ALA A 66 -43.49 5.57 15.12
CA ALA A 66 -44.19 4.90 14.03
C ALA A 66 -43.50 5.12 12.67
N ALA A 67 -43.01 6.34 12.39
CA ALA A 67 -42.28 6.63 11.16
C ALA A 67 -40.94 5.87 11.11
N VAL A 68 -40.16 5.87 12.20
CA VAL A 68 -38.87 5.15 12.27
C VAL A 68 -39.06 3.64 12.10
N LEU A 69 -40.02 3.04 12.82
CA LEU A 69 -40.30 1.61 12.71
C LEU A 69 -40.90 1.24 11.35
N LEU A 70 -41.70 2.14 10.75
CA LEU A 70 -42.18 1.94 9.39
C LEU A 70 -41.01 1.91 8.40
N ARG A 71 -40.09 2.87 8.47
CA ARG A 71 -38.87 2.90 7.65
C ARG A 71 -38.10 1.58 7.74
N ARG A 72 -37.81 1.12 8.96
CA ARG A 72 -36.99 -0.08 9.22
C ARG A 72 -37.62 -1.39 8.73
N SER A 73 -38.94 -1.53 8.86
CA SER A 73 -39.61 -2.82 8.60
C SER A 73 -40.43 -2.84 7.31
N ALA A 74 -40.55 -1.71 6.59
CA ALA A 74 -41.38 -1.63 5.40
C ALA A 74 -40.96 -2.61 4.31
N SER A 75 -39.65 -2.77 4.05
CA SER A 75 -39.14 -3.70 3.02
C SER A 75 -39.62 -5.14 3.24
N ASP A 76 -39.50 -5.64 4.47
CA ASP A 76 -39.92 -6.99 4.85
C ASP A 76 -41.45 -7.20 4.81
N MET A 77 -42.20 -6.16 5.18
CA MET A 77 -43.65 -6.18 5.22
C MET A 77 -44.28 -5.97 3.83
N TRP A 78 -43.60 -5.27 2.91
CA TRP A 78 -44.16 -4.80 1.65
C TRP A 78 -44.74 -5.96 0.82
N GLY A 79 -43.97 -7.04 0.66
CA GLY A 79 -44.36 -8.23 -0.09
C GLY A 79 -45.62 -8.94 0.44
N GLY A 80 -45.91 -8.79 1.74
CA GLY A 80 -47.09 -9.39 2.39
C GLY A 80 -48.34 -8.52 2.43
N ALA A 81 -48.27 -7.25 1.99
CA ALA A 81 -49.41 -6.35 1.91
C ALA A 81 -50.15 -6.49 0.56
N ASP A 82 -51.48 -6.31 0.55
CA ASP A 82 -52.25 -6.25 -0.68
C ASP A 82 -52.06 -4.90 -1.41
N GLU A 83 -52.46 -4.85 -2.68
CA GLU A 83 -52.26 -3.66 -3.52
C GLU A 83 -52.99 -2.42 -2.98
N LEU A 84 -54.18 -2.62 -2.40
CA LEU A 84 -54.96 -1.54 -1.77
C LEU A 84 -54.19 -0.94 -0.58
N THR A 85 -53.63 -1.78 0.29
CA THR A 85 -52.85 -1.34 1.45
C THR A 85 -51.58 -0.61 1.00
N ARG A 86 -50.84 -1.16 0.03
CA ARG A 86 -49.65 -0.50 -0.52
C ARG A 86 -49.99 0.89 -1.08
N ASN A 87 -51.09 1.01 -1.84
CA ASN A 87 -51.51 2.29 -2.41
C ASN A 87 -51.99 3.29 -1.35
N ASN A 88 -52.65 2.82 -0.29
CA ASN A 88 -53.03 3.65 0.85
C ASN A 88 -51.79 4.17 1.60
N VAL A 89 -50.79 3.32 1.85
CA VAL A 89 -49.52 3.71 2.49
C VAL A 89 -48.83 4.81 1.68
N LYS A 90 -48.64 4.58 0.36
CA LYS A 90 -48.06 5.57 -0.56
C LYS A 90 -48.77 6.93 -0.47
N THR A 91 -50.11 6.90 -0.57
CA THR A 91 -50.95 8.10 -0.52
C THR A 91 -50.83 8.84 0.83
N ARG A 92 -50.87 8.10 1.95
CA ARG A 92 -50.79 8.70 3.30
C ARG A 92 -49.44 9.35 3.56
N LEU A 93 -48.34 8.71 3.15
CA LEU A 93 -47.00 9.27 3.32
C LEU A 93 -46.85 10.58 2.55
N LEU A 94 -47.25 10.61 1.27
CA LEU A 94 -47.20 11.84 0.46
C LEU A 94 -48.09 12.96 1.01
N LEU A 95 -49.31 12.65 1.47
CA LEU A 95 -50.18 13.62 2.12
C LEU A 95 -49.65 14.07 3.49
N GLY A 96 -48.92 13.20 4.17
CA GLY A 96 -48.31 13.47 5.47
C GLY A 96 -47.33 14.63 5.45
N ILE A 97 -46.57 14.80 4.35
CA ILE A 97 -45.67 15.95 4.16
C ILE A 97 -46.42 17.28 4.26
N ARG A 98 -47.60 17.38 3.62
CA ARG A 98 -48.40 18.62 3.61
C ARG A 98 -49.07 18.91 4.94
N ALA A 99 -49.31 17.86 5.73
CA ALA A 99 -50.14 17.94 6.93
C ALA A 99 -49.38 18.39 8.18
N ASP A 100 -48.05 18.28 8.22
CA ASP A 100 -47.24 18.53 9.42
C ASP A 100 -46.25 19.71 9.28
N GLY A 101 -46.46 20.76 10.07
CA GLY A 101 -45.59 21.93 10.11
C GLY A 101 -44.30 21.75 10.92
N ARG A 102 -44.08 20.64 11.63
CA ARG A 102 -42.86 20.42 12.46
C ARG A 102 -41.74 19.73 11.67
N LYS A 103 -40.53 20.28 11.76
CA LYS A 103 -39.35 19.83 11.01
C LYS A 103 -38.98 18.37 11.31
N ASP A 104 -38.86 17.99 12.57
CA ASP A 104 -38.37 16.65 12.96
C ASP A 104 -39.28 15.51 12.50
N LEU A 105 -40.60 15.70 12.56
CA LEU A 105 -41.57 14.70 12.10
C LEU A 105 -41.63 14.65 10.57
N ARG A 106 -41.52 15.79 9.88
CA ARG A 106 -41.42 15.81 8.42
C ARG A 106 -40.17 15.08 7.95
N LYS A 107 -39.00 15.33 8.56
CA LYS A 107 -37.74 14.66 8.22
C LYS A 107 -37.90 13.13 8.29
N LYS A 108 -38.41 12.60 9.40
CA LYS A 108 -38.69 11.16 9.57
C LYS A 108 -39.66 10.60 8.51
N LEU A 109 -40.70 11.36 8.14
CA LEU A 109 -41.61 10.98 7.06
C LEU A 109 -40.93 10.99 5.69
N CYS A 110 -40.09 11.99 5.41
CA CYS A 110 -39.29 12.07 4.20
C CYS A 110 -38.30 10.89 4.10
N ASP A 111 -37.60 10.54 5.19
CA ASP A 111 -36.71 9.37 5.23
C ASP A 111 -37.47 8.09 4.92
N THR A 112 -38.68 7.95 5.48
CA THR A 112 -39.55 6.78 5.23
C THR A 112 -40.02 6.73 3.78
N ILE A 113 -40.34 7.88 3.18
CA ILE A 113 -40.73 7.98 1.76
C ILE A 113 -39.57 7.56 0.87
N ALA A 114 -38.35 8.05 1.13
CA ALA A 114 -37.17 7.69 0.36
C ALA A 114 -36.86 6.19 0.47
N GLU A 115 -36.88 5.64 1.70
CA GLU A 115 -36.60 4.22 1.97
C GLU A 115 -37.56 3.27 1.25
N ILE A 116 -38.86 3.58 1.26
CA ILE A 116 -39.86 2.76 0.57
C ILE A 116 -39.84 3.05 -0.93
N GLY A 117 -39.63 4.30 -1.31
CA GLY A 117 -39.71 4.79 -2.69
C GLY A 117 -38.58 4.27 -3.57
N ALA A 118 -37.34 4.34 -3.08
CA ALA A 118 -36.15 3.98 -3.85
C ALA A 118 -36.23 2.57 -4.47
N PRO A 119 -36.39 1.47 -3.70
CA PRO A 119 -36.39 0.12 -4.27
C PRO A 119 -37.59 -0.15 -5.19
N LEU A 120 -38.70 0.60 -5.06
CA LEU A 120 -39.86 0.44 -5.93
C LEU A 120 -39.63 1.10 -7.28
N VAL A 121 -39.14 2.34 -7.28
CA VAL A 121 -38.91 3.11 -8.50
C VAL A 121 -37.69 2.59 -9.27
N ASP A 122 -36.66 2.11 -8.55
CA ASP A 122 -35.46 1.50 -9.16
C ASP A 122 -35.80 0.24 -9.97
N ARG A 123 -36.63 -0.64 -9.39
CA ARG A 123 -37.09 -1.86 -10.07
C ARG A 123 -37.98 -1.55 -11.27
N GLU A 124 -38.96 -0.69 -11.07
CA GLU A 124 -39.88 -0.28 -12.12
C GLU A 124 -40.58 1.04 -11.72
N PRO A 125 -40.34 2.16 -12.44
CA PRO A 125 -40.94 3.45 -12.09
C PRO A 125 -42.48 3.46 -12.00
N SER A 126 -43.15 2.49 -12.64
CA SER A 126 -44.61 2.31 -12.60
C SER A 126 -45.12 1.81 -11.23
N GLN A 127 -44.25 1.36 -10.33
CA GLN A 127 -44.64 0.86 -9.00
C GLN A 127 -45.01 1.98 -8.03
N TRP A 128 -44.52 3.21 -8.23
CA TRP A 128 -44.97 4.39 -7.49
C TRP A 128 -45.00 5.63 -8.39
N PRO A 129 -45.94 5.66 -9.37
CA PRO A 129 -45.95 6.68 -10.42
C PRO A 129 -46.24 8.09 -9.89
N GLU A 130 -46.83 8.21 -8.69
CA GLU A 130 -47.16 9.49 -8.07
C GLU A 130 -45.97 10.15 -7.34
N LEU A 131 -44.89 9.41 -7.01
CA LEU A 131 -43.81 9.91 -6.15
C LEU A 131 -43.12 11.13 -6.77
N LEU A 132 -42.44 10.96 -7.90
CA LEU A 132 -41.70 12.04 -8.56
C LEU A 132 -42.61 13.22 -8.95
N PRO A 133 -43.80 13.02 -9.57
CA PRO A 133 -44.71 14.13 -9.86
C PRO A 133 -45.12 14.93 -8.62
N THR A 134 -45.36 14.25 -7.48
CA THR A 134 -45.71 14.92 -6.22
C THR A 134 -44.53 15.73 -5.68
N LEU A 135 -43.31 15.20 -5.71
CA LEU A 135 -42.12 15.93 -5.29
C LEU A 135 -41.88 17.18 -6.15
N PHE A 136 -42.07 17.09 -7.47
CA PHE A 136 -42.00 18.25 -8.37
C PHE A 136 -43.14 19.27 -8.16
N GLU A 137 -44.29 18.85 -7.65
CA GLU A 137 -45.35 19.78 -7.24
C GLU A 137 -44.97 20.49 -5.94
N LEU A 138 -44.54 19.72 -4.93
CA LEU A 138 -44.16 20.23 -3.61
C LEU A 138 -42.97 21.19 -3.68
N SER A 139 -41.98 20.95 -4.56
CA SER A 139 -40.84 21.85 -4.76
C SER A 139 -41.23 23.23 -5.30
N ARG A 140 -42.44 23.37 -5.86
CA ARG A 140 -43.01 24.63 -6.36
C ARG A 140 -44.13 25.18 -5.47
N SER A 141 -44.31 24.61 -4.28
CA SER A 141 -45.35 25.05 -3.34
C SER A 141 -45.09 26.48 -2.84
N SER A 142 -46.15 27.23 -2.56
CA SER A 142 -46.05 28.50 -1.84
C SER A 142 -45.58 28.34 -0.39
N ILE A 143 -45.62 27.11 0.15
CA ILE A 143 -45.27 26.79 1.53
C ILE A 143 -43.81 26.34 1.62
N ALA A 144 -42.99 27.05 2.39
CA ALA A 144 -41.54 26.81 2.47
C ALA A 144 -41.20 25.38 2.91
N TYR A 145 -41.85 24.89 3.96
CA TYR A 145 -41.55 23.55 4.48
C TYR A 145 -41.91 22.41 3.51
N GLU A 146 -42.87 22.62 2.59
CA GLU A 146 -43.20 21.63 1.56
C GLU A 146 -42.09 21.57 0.51
N ARG A 147 -41.53 22.73 0.15
CA ARG A 147 -40.37 22.83 -0.75
C ARG A 147 -39.14 22.18 -0.14
N GLU A 148 -38.85 22.50 1.12
CA GLU A 148 -37.75 21.90 1.91
C GLU A 148 -37.86 20.37 1.92
N SER A 149 -39.02 19.83 2.30
CA SER A 149 -39.26 18.38 2.34
C SER A 149 -39.12 17.71 0.98
N ALA A 150 -39.56 18.35 -0.11
CA ALA A 150 -39.42 17.79 -1.45
C ALA A 150 -37.95 17.65 -1.86
N LEU A 151 -37.16 18.71 -1.65
CA LEU A 151 -35.73 18.73 -1.97
C LEU A 151 -34.96 17.73 -1.10
N TYR A 152 -35.28 17.64 0.18
CA TYR A 152 -34.68 16.64 1.07
C TYR A 152 -35.00 15.20 0.63
N VAL A 153 -36.22 14.91 0.18
CA VAL A 153 -36.52 13.57 -0.39
C VAL A 153 -35.77 13.34 -1.70
N PHE A 154 -35.60 14.36 -2.56
CA PHE A 154 -34.77 14.22 -3.75
C PHE A 154 -33.32 13.87 -3.41
N SER A 155 -32.73 14.50 -2.39
CA SER A 155 -31.35 14.16 -1.98
C SER A 155 -31.26 12.70 -1.51
N GLN A 156 -32.20 12.25 -0.68
CA GLN A 156 -32.23 10.87 -0.18
C GLN A 156 -32.50 9.82 -1.27
N LEU A 157 -33.26 10.19 -2.30
CA LEU A 157 -33.51 9.31 -3.45
C LEU A 157 -32.31 9.28 -4.40
N ALA A 158 -31.57 10.39 -4.53
CA ALA A 158 -30.35 10.43 -5.31
C ALA A 158 -29.42 9.34 -4.80
N ASP A 159 -29.10 9.33 -3.49
CA ASP A 159 -28.17 8.40 -2.82
C ASP A 159 -28.34 6.88 -3.13
N VAL A 160 -29.49 6.45 -3.65
CA VAL A 160 -29.86 5.03 -3.79
C VAL A 160 -30.27 4.62 -5.22
N LEU A 161 -30.81 5.55 -6.02
CA LEU A 161 -31.43 5.19 -7.31
C LEU A 161 -30.42 5.15 -8.47
N ASP A 162 -30.58 4.18 -9.38
CA ASP A 162 -29.82 4.17 -10.65
C ASP A 162 -30.13 5.44 -11.47
N GLN A 163 -29.10 6.05 -12.04
CA GLN A 163 -29.20 7.27 -12.86
C GLN A 163 -30.26 7.18 -13.99
N LYS A 164 -30.59 5.99 -14.49
CA LYS A 164 -31.64 5.76 -15.49
C LYS A 164 -33.01 6.24 -15.04
N VAL A 165 -33.28 6.28 -13.73
CA VAL A 165 -34.54 6.80 -13.17
C VAL A 165 -34.62 8.31 -13.32
N PHE A 166 -33.51 9.02 -13.09
CA PHE A 166 -33.46 10.48 -13.11
C PHE A 166 -33.14 11.06 -14.49
N ALA A 167 -32.43 10.33 -15.36
CA ALA A 167 -32.04 10.78 -16.69
C ALA A 167 -33.21 11.38 -17.52
N PRO A 168 -34.44 10.82 -17.52
CA PRO A 168 -35.58 11.40 -18.24
C PRO A 168 -36.09 12.73 -17.64
N HIS A 169 -35.71 13.03 -16.39
CA HIS A 169 -36.23 14.14 -15.60
C HIS A 169 -35.19 15.23 -15.30
N LEU A 170 -33.96 15.13 -15.82
CA LEU A 170 -32.85 16.05 -15.51
C LEU A 170 -33.21 17.53 -15.67
N ALA A 171 -33.85 17.92 -16.78
CA ALA A 171 -34.26 19.31 -16.99
C ALA A 171 -35.25 19.82 -15.90
N THR A 172 -36.11 18.94 -15.39
CA THR A 172 -37.09 19.27 -14.34
C THR A 172 -36.41 19.31 -12.97
N LEU A 173 -35.50 18.38 -12.70
CA LEU A 173 -34.66 18.37 -11.48
C LEU A 173 -33.81 19.63 -11.40
N LYS A 174 -33.10 19.96 -12.47
CA LYS A 174 -32.32 21.20 -12.59
C LYS A 174 -33.17 22.42 -12.28
N SER A 175 -34.38 22.51 -12.85
CA SER A 175 -35.31 23.62 -12.58
C SER A 175 -35.75 23.69 -11.11
N ALA A 176 -36.03 22.55 -10.50
CA ALA A 176 -36.40 22.45 -9.09
C ALA A 176 -35.24 22.86 -8.16
N PHE A 177 -34.03 22.36 -8.42
CA PHE A 177 -32.81 22.68 -7.66
C PHE A 177 -32.44 24.15 -7.80
N GLN A 178 -32.47 24.69 -9.02
CA GLN A 178 -32.24 26.12 -9.27
C GLN A 178 -33.21 26.99 -8.47
N THR A 179 -34.49 26.61 -8.42
CA THR A 179 -35.51 27.33 -7.64
C THR A 179 -35.25 27.22 -6.13
N GLY A 180 -34.90 26.02 -5.65
CA GLY A 180 -34.56 25.77 -4.24
C GLY A 180 -33.34 26.55 -3.78
N LEU A 181 -32.25 26.53 -4.55
CA LEU A 181 -31.03 27.30 -4.24
C LEU A 181 -31.28 28.83 -4.25
N ALA A 182 -32.18 29.29 -5.12
CA ALA A 182 -32.53 30.70 -5.23
C ALA A 182 -33.60 31.18 -4.23
N ASP A 183 -34.14 30.27 -3.39
CA ASP A 183 -35.24 30.54 -2.47
C ASP A 183 -34.89 31.63 -1.43
N ALA A 184 -35.91 32.22 -0.82
CA ALA A 184 -35.75 33.21 0.23
C ALA A 184 -35.61 32.57 1.63
N ASP A 185 -36.07 31.34 1.79
CA ASP A 185 -36.00 30.59 3.05
C ASP A 185 -34.67 29.80 3.14
N PRO A 186 -33.82 30.05 4.16
CA PRO A 186 -32.52 29.38 4.29
C PRO A 186 -32.61 27.85 4.38
N GLY A 187 -33.67 27.30 5.00
CA GLY A 187 -33.86 25.86 5.10
C GLY A 187 -34.15 25.22 3.74
N VAL A 188 -34.93 25.90 2.89
CA VAL A 188 -35.16 25.47 1.50
C VAL A 188 -33.88 25.57 0.67
N GLN A 189 -33.09 26.62 0.86
CA GLN A 189 -31.80 26.78 0.18
C GLN A 189 -30.81 25.66 0.55
N MET A 190 -30.71 25.31 1.83
CA MET A 190 -29.89 24.20 2.29
C MET A 190 -30.36 22.84 1.75
N ALA A 191 -31.67 22.58 1.77
CA ALA A 191 -32.22 21.36 1.18
C ALA A 191 -31.98 21.30 -0.34
N GLY A 192 -32.05 22.44 -1.04
CA GLY A 192 -31.72 22.56 -2.44
C GLY A 192 -30.25 22.30 -2.74
N LEU A 193 -29.35 22.79 -1.88
CA LEU A 193 -27.92 22.50 -1.96
C LEU A 193 -27.66 21.01 -1.80
N ARG A 194 -28.15 20.41 -0.72
CA ARG A 194 -28.01 18.97 -0.46
C ARG A 194 -28.52 18.12 -1.62
N ALA A 195 -29.72 18.43 -2.14
CA ALA A 195 -30.27 17.71 -3.29
C ALA A 195 -29.42 17.84 -4.55
N THR A 196 -28.84 19.03 -4.78
CA THR A 196 -27.96 19.25 -5.92
C THR A 196 -26.67 18.45 -5.76
N CYS A 197 -26.02 18.51 -4.61
CA CYS A 197 -24.77 17.80 -4.33
C CYS A 197 -24.95 16.28 -4.41
N SER A 198 -25.94 15.71 -3.70
CA SER A 198 -26.24 14.26 -3.76
C SER A 198 -26.50 13.78 -5.20
N GLN A 199 -27.17 14.60 -6.01
CA GLN A 199 -27.41 14.23 -7.41
C GLN A 199 -26.14 14.25 -8.25
N LEU A 200 -25.26 15.25 -8.06
CA LEU A 200 -24.00 15.37 -8.81
C LEU A 200 -23.04 14.23 -8.50
N SER A 201 -22.99 13.78 -7.25
CA SER A 201 -22.10 12.69 -6.82
C SER A 201 -22.41 11.33 -7.43
N LEU A 202 -23.54 11.17 -8.14
CA LEU A 202 -23.98 9.90 -8.72
C LEU A 202 -24.19 9.92 -10.24
N LEU A 203 -24.30 11.11 -10.82
CA LEU A 203 -24.47 11.23 -12.26
C LEU A 203 -23.13 10.97 -12.96
N GLU A 204 -23.18 10.36 -14.14
CA GLU A 204 -22.01 10.32 -15.03
C GLU A 204 -21.55 11.76 -15.35
N SER A 205 -20.23 11.98 -15.40
CA SER A 205 -19.64 13.33 -15.49
C SER A 205 -20.17 14.17 -16.65
N TYR A 206 -20.55 13.55 -17.77
CA TYR A 206 -21.11 14.29 -18.91
C TYR A 206 -22.49 14.88 -18.62
N LEU A 207 -23.28 14.29 -17.72
CA LEU A 207 -24.59 14.78 -17.28
C LEU A 207 -24.43 15.90 -16.24
N CYS A 208 -23.41 15.82 -15.39
CA CYS A 208 -23.08 16.88 -14.42
C CYS A 208 -22.84 18.24 -15.10
N ASN A 209 -22.33 18.24 -16.34
CA ASN A 209 -22.15 19.46 -17.15
C ASN A 209 -23.44 20.26 -17.35
N GLU A 210 -24.62 19.63 -17.31
CA GLU A 210 -25.89 20.34 -17.41
C GLU A 210 -26.19 21.23 -16.21
N PHE A 211 -25.54 21.02 -15.06
CA PHE A 211 -25.79 21.72 -13.80
C PHE A 211 -24.73 22.79 -13.48
N VAL A 212 -23.67 22.93 -14.30
CA VAL A 212 -22.52 23.82 -14.03
C VAL A 212 -22.93 25.29 -13.87
N ASP A 213 -24.01 25.74 -14.53
CA ASP A 213 -24.55 27.08 -14.34
C ASP A 213 -25.22 27.32 -12.98
N LEU A 214 -25.39 26.28 -12.15
CA LEU A 214 -25.91 26.39 -10.79
C LEU A 214 -24.83 26.70 -9.74
N VAL A 215 -23.53 26.57 -10.05
CA VAL A 215 -22.43 26.81 -9.09
C VAL A 215 -22.57 28.15 -8.34
N PRO A 216 -22.87 29.30 -8.99
CA PRO A 216 -23.06 30.56 -8.28
C PRO A 216 -24.21 30.55 -7.27
N LEU A 217 -25.23 29.72 -7.49
CA LEU A 217 -26.34 29.53 -6.57
C LEU A 217 -25.99 28.54 -5.45
N MET A 218 -25.14 27.53 -5.73
CA MET A 218 -24.68 26.54 -4.75
C MET A 218 -23.82 27.15 -3.64
N ILE A 219 -23.04 28.19 -3.93
CA ILE A 219 -22.22 28.88 -2.92
C ILE A 219 -22.99 29.94 -2.11
N ARG A 220 -24.23 30.26 -2.52
CA ARG A 220 -25.03 31.31 -1.87
C ARG A 220 -25.47 30.93 -0.44
N PRO A 221 -25.91 29.69 -0.13
CA PRO A 221 -26.16 29.23 1.23
C PRO A 221 -24.96 29.46 2.16
N VAL A 222 -23.74 29.16 1.70
CA VAL A 222 -22.50 29.40 2.45
C VAL A 222 -22.34 30.89 2.77
N GLN A 223 -22.45 31.75 1.76
CA GLN A 223 -22.32 33.21 1.93
C GLN A 223 -23.35 33.79 2.89
N GLN A 224 -24.61 33.31 2.82
CA GLN A 224 -25.68 33.78 3.69
C GLN A 224 -25.52 33.30 5.13
N ALA A 225 -25.11 32.04 5.33
CA ALA A 225 -24.85 31.49 6.66
C ALA A 225 -23.70 32.23 7.37
N VAL A 226 -22.58 32.44 6.66
CA VAL A 226 -21.43 33.23 7.15
C VAL A 226 -21.85 34.67 7.47
N ALA A 227 -22.61 35.33 6.59
CA ALA A 227 -23.07 36.70 6.83
C ALA A 227 -24.07 36.81 8.00
N ALA A 228 -24.80 35.73 8.31
CA ALA A 228 -25.73 35.65 9.42
C ALA A 228 -25.08 35.24 10.75
N GLY A 229 -23.80 34.85 10.75
CA GLY A 229 -23.12 34.26 11.91
C GLY A 229 -23.70 32.90 12.30
N ASN A 230 -24.22 32.14 11.33
CA ASN A 230 -24.69 30.77 11.55
C ASN A 230 -23.61 29.78 11.10
N ASP A 231 -22.64 29.57 11.98
CA ASP A 231 -21.43 28.81 11.68
C ASP A 231 -21.71 27.33 11.40
N ASP A 232 -22.70 26.72 12.07
CA ASP A 232 -23.09 25.31 11.83
C ASP A 232 -23.69 25.09 10.43
N ASP A 233 -24.55 26.01 9.97
CA ASP A 233 -25.10 25.95 8.62
C ASP A 233 -24.01 26.20 7.56
N ALA A 234 -23.07 27.12 7.84
CA ALA A 234 -21.94 27.37 6.94
C ALA A 234 -21.03 26.14 6.84
N ARG A 235 -20.70 25.51 7.97
CA ARG A 235 -19.93 24.25 8.05
C ARG A 235 -20.59 23.15 7.21
N GLN A 236 -21.86 22.83 7.49
CA GLN A 236 -22.62 21.79 6.76
C GLN A 236 -22.74 22.09 5.26
N ALA A 237 -22.92 23.36 4.87
CA ALA A 237 -22.96 23.71 3.46
C ALA A 237 -21.62 23.45 2.77
N ILE A 238 -20.49 23.74 3.43
CA ILE A 238 -19.16 23.52 2.85
C ILE A 238 -18.85 22.02 2.75
N GLU A 239 -19.22 21.21 3.76
CA GLU A 239 -19.12 19.74 3.71
C GLU A 239 -19.80 19.16 2.46
N LEU A 240 -21.03 19.59 2.18
CA LEU A 240 -21.75 19.17 0.96
C LEU A 240 -21.03 19.58 -0.33
N LEU A 241 -20.24 20.65 -0.32
CA LEU A 241 -19.45 21.06 -1.49
C LEU A 241 -18.15 20.25 -1.61
N ILE A 242 -17.55 19.86 -0.48
CA ILE A 242 -16.39 18.96 -0.43
C ILE A 242 -16.76 17.61 -1.04
N ASP A 243 -17.91 17.03 -0.68
CA ASP A 243 -18.41 15.77 -1.25
C ASP A 243 -18.43 15.80 -2.80
N VAL A 244 -18.81 16.95 -3.39
CA VAL A 244 -18.84 17.12 -4.85
C VAL A 244 -17.45 17.32 -5.44
N VAL A 245 -16.52 17.98 -4.74
CA VAL A 245 -15.11 18.05 -5.17
C VAL A 245 -14.49 16.66 -5.20
N GLU A 246 -14.77 15.83 -4.20
CA GLU A 246 -14.23 14.48 -4.11
C GLU A 246 -14.80 13.53 -5.16
N SER A 247 -16.11 13.59 -5.40
CA SER A 247 -16.81 12.70 -6.33
C SER A 247 -16.80 13.17 -7.79
N GLU A 248 -16.91 14.48 -8.04
CA GLU A 248 -16.99 15.05 -9.39
C GLU A 248 -16.20 16.39 -9.49
N PRO A 249 -14.86 16.34 -9.37
CA PRO A 249 -14.02 17.55 -9.32
C PRO A 249 -14.14 18.41 -10.59
N LYS A 250 -14.31 17.79 -11.76
CA LYS A 250 -14.33 18.47 -13.06
C LYS A 250 -15.53 19.44 -13.19
N PHE A 251 -16.59 19.25 -12.40
CA PHE A 251 -17.74 20.15 -12.31
C PHE A 251 -17.37 21.59 -11.94
N TRP A 252 -16.34 21.77 -11.10
CA TRP A 252 -15.97 23.06 -10.55
C TRP A 252 -15.19 23.95 -11.52
N ARG A 253 -14.60 23.39 -12.59
CA ARG A 253 -13.60 24.06 -13.45
C ARG A 253 -13.96 25.48 -13.89
N LYS A 254 -15.21 25.71 -14.29
CA LYS A 254 -15.65 27.01 -14.84
C LYS A 254 -15.59 28.14 -13.81
N ASP A 255 -15.99 27.85 -12.58
CA ASP A 255 -16.15 28.84 -11.51
C ASP A 255 -15.13 28.64 -10.37
N LEU A 256 -14.19 27.69 -10.54
CA LEU A 256 -13.21 27.24 -9.53
C LEU A 256 -12.51 28.41 -8.84
N ALA A 257 -11.96 29.35 -9.61
CA ALA A 257 -11.23 30.49 -9.05
C ALA A 257 -12.10 31.37 -8.13
N ALA A 258 -13.38 31.54 -8.46
CA ALA A 258 -14.31 32.32 -7.65
C ALA A 258 -14.68 31.57 -6.36
N VAL A 259 -14.88 30.25 -6.45
CA VAL A 259 -15.20 29.40 -5.29
C VAL A 259 -14.00 29.31 -4.36
N CYS A 260 -12.78 29.07 -4.87
CA CYS A 260 -11.56 29.10 -4.05
C CYS A 260 -11.37 30.46 -3.37
N THR A 261 -11.67 31.56 -4.05
CA THR A 261 -11.60 32.91 -3.44
C THR A 261 -12.58 33.06 -2.30
N LEU A 262 -13.81 32.53 -2.43
CA LEU A 262 -14.78 32.53 -1.33
C LEU A 262 -14.26 31.71 -0.14
N MET A 263 -13.78 30.49 -0.37
CA MET A 263 -13.29 29.62 0.70
C MET A 263 -12.06 30.21 1.39
N LEU A 264 -11.14 30.82 0.64
CA LEU A 264 -10.00 31.56 1.20
C LEU A 264 -10.44 32.70 2.13
N ASN A 265 -11.48 33.46 1.74
CA ASN A 265 -12.01 34.53 2.58
C ASN A 265 -12.64 34.00 3.87
N ILE A 266 -13.29 32.83 3.81
CA ILE A 266 -13.88 32.18 5.00
C ILE A 266 -12.78 31.63 5.90
N ALA A 267 -11.82 30.88 5.36
CA ALA A 267 -10.72 30.28 6.11
C ALA A 267 -9.86 31.34 6.85
N SER A 268 -9.65 32.50 6.23
CA SER A 268 -8.89 33.62 6.81
C SER A 268 -9.68 34.53 7.76
N ASN A 269 -10.99 34.29 7.95
CA ASN A 269 -11.83 35.14 8.79
C ASN A 269 -11.77 34.73 10.27
N ASN A 270 -10.97 35.46 11.07
CA ASN A 270 -10.83 35.22 12.52
C ASN A 270 -12.04 35.65 13.36
N ASP A 271 -13.11 36.19 12.76
CA ASP A 271 -14.35 36.53 13.48
C ASP A 271 -15.34 35.34 13.59
N LEU A 272 -15.08 34.23 12.89
CA LEU A 272 -15.90 33.01 12.92
C LEU A 272 -15.48 32.10 14.08
N SER A 273 -16.40 31.24 14.55
CA SER A 273 -16.13 30.30 15.64
C SER A 273 -15.01 29.32 15.29
N ASP A 274 -14.17 29.04 16.28
CA ASP A 274 -13.16 27.99 16.22
C ASP A 274 -13.73 26.61 16.66
N GLU A 275 -14.84 26.58 17.42
CA GLU A 275 -15.49 25.33 17.91
C GLU A 275 -16.36 24.66 16.84
N SER A 276 -17.23 25.42 16.19
CA SER A 276 -17.99 25.00 15.00
C SER A 276 -17.32 25.67 13.82
N SER A 277 -16.23 25.16 13.25
CA SER A 277 -15.37 25.98 12.39
C SER A 277 -15.64 25.86 10.89
N PRO A 278 -16.44 26.77 10.26
CA PRO A 278 -16.44 26.97 8.81
C PRO A 278 -15.05 27.22 8.24
N ARG A 279 -14.12 27.73 9.05
CA ARG A 279 -12.76 28.03 8.61
C ARG A 279 -11.99 26.73 8.30
N GLN A 280 -12.13 25.72 9.15
CA GLN A 280 -11.56 24.39 8.91
C GLN A 280 -12.14 23.78 7.63
N MET A 281 -13.47 23.74 7.50
CA MET A 281 -14.10 23.18 6.29
C MET A 281 -13.77 23.97 5.03
N ALA A 282 -13.63 25.29 5.12
CA ALA A 282 -13.21 26.09 3.97
C ALA A 282 -11.75 25.82 3.57
N LEU A 283 -10.86 25.54 4.53
CA LEU A 283 -9.51 25.10 4.23
C LEU A 283 -9.51 23.68 3.66
N GLU A 284 -10.29 22.75 4.24
CA GLU A 284 -10.46 21.39 3.73
C GLU A 284 -10.91 21.41 2.27
N PHE A 285 -11.94 22.19 1.92
CA PHE A 285 -12.36 22.34 0.51
C PHE A 285 -11.21 22.76 -0.41
N LEU A 286 -10.33 23.66 0.04
CA LEU A 286 -9.18 24.08 -0.75
C LEU A 286 -8.17 22.94 -0.89
N VAL A 287 -7.92 22.18 0.18
CA VAL A 287 -7.03 21.00 0.16
C VAL A 287 -7.60 19.91 -0.76
N SER A 288 -8.89 19.56 -0.66
CA SER A 288 -9.53 18.58 -1.54
C SER A 288 -9.47 19.03 -3.01
N VAL A 289 -9.59 20.34 -3.28
CA VAL A 289 -9.38 20.89 -4.63
C VAL A 289 -7.93 20.75 -5.09
N ALA A 290 -6.94 20.89 -4.19
CA ALA A 290 -5.54 20.66 -4.53
C ALA A 290 -5.29 19.20 -4.90
N GLU A 291 -5.87 18.25 -4.16
CA GLU A 291 -5.72 16.80 -4.37
C GLU A 291 -6.47 16.31 -5.61
N LYS A 292 -7.67 16.83 -5.87
CA LYS A 292 -8.53 16.35 -6.98
C LYS A 292 -8.36 17.15 -8.27
N LEU A 293 -7.85 18.38 -8.21
CA LEU A 293 -7.59 19.25 -9.36
C LEU A 293 -6.18 19.91 -9.29
N PRO A 294 -5.10 19.12 -9.09
CA PRO A 294 -3.77 19.65 -8.84
C PRO A 294 -3.24 20.50 -10.01
N SER A 295 -3.48 20.07 -11.25
CA SER A 295 -3.07 20.81 -12.45
C SER A 295 -3.72 22.20 -12.54
N GLN A 296 -5.02 22.30 -12.21
CA GLN A 296 -5.74 23.57 -12.22
C GLN A 296 -5.26 24.50 -11.10
N CYS A 297 -4.96 23.95 -9.93
CA CYS A 297 -4.36 24.69 -8.82
C CYS A 297 -2.98 25.25 -9.18
N ARG A 298 -2.12 24.46 -9.82
CA ARG A 298 -0.81 24.92 -10.35
C ARG A 298 -0.97 26.02 -11.40
N LYS A 299 -1.92 25.86 -12.33
CA LYS A 299 -2.24 26.87 -13.36
C LYS A 299 -2.78 28.18 -12.74
N MET A 300 -3.52 28.08 -11.65
CA MET A 300 -3.94 29.22 -10.84
C MET A 300 -2.79 29.68 -9.95
N GLY A 301 -1.77 30.34 -10.52
CA GLY A 301 -0.52 30.69 -9.81
C GLY A 301 -0.64 31.52 -8.52
N THR A 302 -1.85 31.99 -8.16
CA THR A 302 -2.14 32.62 -6.86
C THR A 302 -2.65 31.65 -5.79
N PHE A 303 -3.02 30.41 -6.13
CA PHE A 303 -3.63 29.45 -5.23
C PHE A 303 -2.73 29.15 -4.03
N VAL A 304 -1.55 28.57 -4.27
CA VAL A 304 -0.58 28.26 -3.21
C VAL A 304 -0.16 29.51 -2.44
N ARG A 305 0.05 30.63 -3.15
CA ARG A 305 0.40 31.92 -2.54
C ARG A 305 -0.65 32.39 -1.51
N ASN A 306 -1.92 32.02 -1.67
CA ASN A 306 -3.00 32.43 -0.79
C ASN A 306 -3.35 31.38 0.27
N VAL A 307 -3.30 30.08 -0.07
CA VAL A 307 -3.65 28.99 0.86
C VAL A 307 -2.55 28.79 1.90
N PHE A 308 -1.28 28.76 1.48
CA PHE A 308 -0.14 28.48 2.36
C PHE A 308 -0.03 29.45 3.56
N PRO A 309 -0.20 30.78 3.42
CA PRO A 309 -0.23 31.68 4.56
C PRO A 309 -1.41 31.46 5.51
N VAL A 310 -2.56 31.01 5.01
CA VAL A 310 -3.75 30.76 5.84
C VAL A 310 -3.51 29.54 6.73
N SER A 311 -2.97 28.46 6.17
CA SER A 311 -2.56 27.28 6.94
C SER A 311 -1.55 27.64 8.03
N LEU A 312 -0.51 28.43 7.68
CA LEU A 312 0.46 28.94 8.67
C LEU A 312 -0.17 29.82 9.76
N GLN A 313 -1.19 30.62 9.42
CA GLN A 313 -1.89 31.46 10.39
C GLN A 313 -2.72 30.62 11.37
N MET A 314 -3.36 29.55 10.89
CA MET A 314 -4.10 28.63 11.76
C MET A 314 -3.18 27.92 12.76
N MET A 315 -1.93 27.63 12.39
CA MET A 315 -0.90 27.12 13.31
C MET A 315 -0.47 28.12 14.39
N LEU A 316 -0.88 29.40 14.32
CA LEU A 316 -0.62 30.39 15.37
C LEU A 316 -1.67 30.36 16.50
N SER A 317 -2.75 29.59 16.35
CA SER A 317 -3.79 29.42 17.37
C SER A 317 -3.29 28.74 18.66
N ARG A 318 -2.07 28.18 18.64
CA ARG A 318 -1.53 27.41 19.76
C ARG A 318 -1.06 28.29 20.92
N GLU A 319 -1.69 28.09 22.08
CA GLU A 319 -1.32 28.79 23.32
C GLU A 319 -0.12 28.14 24.04
N ASP A 320 0.60 28.93 24.85
CA ASP A 320 1.70 28.46 25.70
C ASP A 320 1.16 27.87 27.02
N ASP A 321 0.44 26.77 26.88
CA ASP A 321 -0.07 26.00 28.02
C ASP A 321 1.09 25.44 28.88
N GLN A 322 1.01 25.71 30.19
CA GLN A 322 1.96 25.23 31.19
C GLN A 322 1.87 23.72 31.41
N GLU A 323 0.72 23.11 31.13
CA GLU A 323 0.56 21.67 31.30
C GLU A 323 1.36 20.89 30.26
N TRP A 324 1.57 21.45 29.05
CA TRP A 324 2.44 20.88 28.02
C TRP A 324 3.83 20.50 28.54
N TYR A 325 4.39 21.27 29.49
CA TYR A 325 5.73 21.03 30.05
C TYR A 325 5.76 19.90 31.09
N LYS A 326 4.60 19.55 31.67
CA LYS A 326 4.44 18.50 32.68
C LYS A 326 3.82 17.23 32.13
N GLN A 327 3.04 17.35 31.05
CA GLN A 327 2.28 16.27 30.46
C GLN A 327 3.24 15.15 30.04
N GLU A 328 3.02 13.98 30.63
CA GLU A 328 3.53 12.75 30.06
C GLU A 328 2.61 12.43 28.89
N ILE A 329 3.19 12.28 27.69
CA ILE A 329 2.43 12.20 26.43
C ILE A 329 1.54 10.94 26.43
N ASP A 330 0.23 11.13 26.50
CA ASP A 330 -0.74 10.21 25.93
C ASP A 330 -1.42 10.98 24.77
N GLU A 331 -0.93 10.73 23.55
CA GLU A 331 -1.34 11.39 22.29
C GLU A 331 -2.83 11.13 21.94
N ASP A 332 -3.42 10.06 22.46
CA ASP A 332 -4.71 9.52 22.02
C ASP A 332 -5.96 10.26 22.56
N THR A 333 -5.81 11.45 23.16
CA THR A 333 -6.92 12.15 23.85
C THR A 333 -7.06 13.64 23.53
N SER A 334 -6.32 14.20 22.55
CA SER A 334 -6.46 15.62 22.20
C SER A 334 -7.52 15.87 21.12
N GLU A 335 -8.41 16.83 21.37
CA GLU A 335 -9.35 17.36 20.37
C GLU A 335 -8.60 17.94 19.15
N TYR A 336 -9.12 17.69 17.94
CA TYR A 336 -8.55 18.20 16.68
C TYR A 336 -8.76 19.72 16.57
N THR A 337 -7.66 20.49 16.49
CA THR A 337 -7.70 21.95 16.56
C THR A 337 -7.41 22.62 15.21
N LEU A 338 -7.61 23.95 15.13
CA LEU A 338 -7.12 24.75 13.99
C LEU A 338 -5.61 24.60 13.76
N PHE A 339 -4.82 24.41 14.82
CA PHE A 339 -3.40 24.17 14.68
C PHE A 339 -3.14 22.87 13.89
N ASP A 340 -3.86 21.80 14.21
CA ASP A 340 -3.72 20.49 13.56
C ASP A 340 -4.18 20.57 12.10
N CYS A 341 -5.34 21.19 11.85
CA CYS A 341 -5.85 21.47 10.51
C CYS A 341 -4.85 22.24 9.64
N GLY A 342 -4.28 23.32 10.18
CA GLY A 342 -3.28 24.11 9.45
C GLY A 342 -1.99 23.35 9.18
N GLN A 343 -1.57 22.48 10.08
CA GLN A 343 -0.38 21.65 9.93
C GLN A 343 -0.59 20.58 8.85
N GLU A 344 -1.63 19.77 8.96
CA GLU A 344 -1.99 18.70 8.03
C GLU A 344 -2.24 19.24 6.61
N SER A 345 -2.89 20.39 6.50
CA SER A 345 -3.13 21.03 5.20
C SER A 345 -1.84 21.40 4.45
N LEU A 346 -0.76 21.76 5.16
CA LEU A 346 0.51 22.10 4.51
C LEU A 346 1.16 20.87 3.86
N ASP A 347 1.06 19.72 4.52
CA ASP A 347 1.56 18.45 4.04
C ASP A 347 0.78 17.98 2.81
N ARG A 348 -0.55 17.85 2.95
CA ARG A 348 -1.44 17.46 1.84
C ARG A 348 -1.33 18.36 0.61
N ILE A 349 -1.18 19.67 0.80
CA ILE A 349 -0.96 20.61 -0.32
C ILE A 349 0.43 20.44 -0.95
N ALA A 350 1.47 20.18 -0.16
CA ALA A 350 2.81 19.92 -0.67
C ALA A 350 2.84 18.65 -1.53
N ILE A 351 2.25 17.56 -1.03
CA ILE A 351 2.13 16.27 -1.74
C ILE A 351 1.33 16.46 -3.02
N ALA A 352 0.14 17.08 -2.95
CA ALA A 352 -0.73 17.20 -4.12
C ALA A 352 -0.19 18.11 -5.24
N LEU A 353 0.54 19.18 -4.89
CA LEU A 353 0.95 20.20 -5.85
C LEU A 353 2.43 20.15 -6.25
N GLY A 354 3.25 19.46 -5.47
CA GLY A 354 4.67 19.30 -5.71
C GLY A 354 5.53 20.51 -5.32
N GLY A 355 6.80 20.25 -5.02
CA GLY A 355 7.71 21.28 -4.51
C GLY A 355 8.07 22.39 -5.50
N LYS A 356 7.87 22.22 -6.81
CA LYS A 356 8.02 23.31 -7.79
C LYS A 356 7.02 24.45 -7.52
N ALA A 357 5.81 24.13 -7.07
CA ALA A 357 4.77 25.10 -6.76
C ALA A 357 4.85 25.63 -5.32
N VAL A 358 5.11 24.74 -4.37
CA VAL A 358 5.03 25.05 -2.93
C VAL A 358 6.29 25.68 -2.38
N LEU A 359 7.47 25.15 -2.70
CA LEU A 359 8.73 25.56 -2.10
C LEU A 359 9.07 27.05 -2.31
N PRO A 360 8.85 27.67 -3.49
CA PRO A 360 9.13 29.10 -3.68
C PRO A 360 8.28 30.01 -2.78
N ILE A 361 7.05 29.59 -2.43
CA ILE A 361 6.17 30.31 -1.51
C ILE A 361 6.66 30.15 -0.08
N ALA A 362 7.03 28.93 0.30
CA ALA A 362 7.62 28.62 1.60
C ALA A 362 8.90 29.46 1.84
N GLU A 363 9.82 29.51 0.87
CA GLU A 363 11.05 30.31 0.94
C GLU A 363 10.81 31.81 1.13
N ALA A 364 9.72 32.34 0.58
CA ALA A 364 9.37 33.74 0.74
C ALA A 364 8.84 34.08 2.14
N ILE A 365 8.17 33.13 2.81
CA ILE A 365 7.43 33.38 4.06
C ILE A 365 8.21 32.91 5.29
N ILE A 366 8.73 31.68 5.26
CA ILE A 366 9.36 30.99 6.41
C ILE A 366 10.46 31.83 7.07
N PRO A 367 11.39 32.49 6.34
CA PRO A 367 12.43 33.30 6.97
C PRO A 367 11.88 34.44 7.83
N SER A 368 10.73 35.03 7.46
CA SER A 368 10.12 36.11 8.24
C SER A 368 9.49 35.59 9.54
N PHE A 369 8.87 34.41 9.50
CA PHE A 369 8.31 33.76 10.68
C PHE A 369 9.40 33.29 11.64
N LEU A 370 10.47 32.65 11.14
CA LEU A 370 11.61 32.19 11.94
C LEU A 370 12.35 33.31 12.66
N ASN A 371 12.39 34.50 12.06
CA ASN A 371 13.08 35.66 12.63
C ASN A 371 12.17 36.57 13.47
N ASN A 372 10.93 36.16 13.74
CA ASN A 372 10.05 36.90 14.63
C ASN A 372 10.52 36.74 16.09
N GLU A 373 11.24 37.74 16.60
CA GLU A 373 11.76 37.74 17.97
C GLU A 373 10.65 37.77 19.04
N SER A 374 9.52 38.41 18.72
CA SER A 374 8.44 38.67 19.67
C SER A 374 7.46 37.51 19.85
N SER A 375 7.42 36.55 18.92
CA SER A 375 6.44 35.46 18.95
C SER A 375 7.12 34.11 18.75
N TRP A 376 7.15 33.30 19.81
CA TRP A 376 7.63 31.92 19.73
C TRP A 376 6.74 31.08 18.80
N ALA A 377 5.43 31.35 18.75
CA ALA A 377 4.47 30.64 17.91
C ALA A 377 4.78 30.76 16.42
N HIS A 378 5.24 31.93 15.95
CA HIS A 378 5.68 32.10 14.56
C HIS A 378 6.93 31.26 14.26
N ARG A 379 7.93 31.30 15.14
CA ARG A 379 9.16 30.50 14.96
C ARG A 379 8.88 29.01 15.00
N HIS A 380 7.98 28.59 15.88
CA HIS A 380 7.49 27.22 16.00
C HIS A 380 6.76 26.77 14.73
N ALA A 381 5.74 27.52 14.28
CA ALA A 381 4.97 27.21 13.08
C ALA A 381 5.85 27.12 11.83
N ALA A 382 6.87 27.98 11.71
CA ALA A 382 7.79 27.92 10.57
C ALA A 382 8.65 26.65 10.53
N LEU A 383 9.09 26.14 11.69
CA LEU A 383 9.86 24.88 11.74
C LEU A 383 8.98 23.69 11.40
N LEU A 384 7.74 23.66 11.89
CA LEU A 384 6.79 22.61 11.55
C LEU A 384 6.34 22.69 10.10
N ALA A 385 6.18 23.88 9.53
CA ALA A 385 5.93 24.00 8.10
C ALA A 385 7.07 23.43 7.25
N ILE A 386 8.34 23.56 7.68
CA ILE A 386 9.46 22.87 7.01
C ILE A 386 9.30 21.35 7.13
N SER A 387 8.90 20.83 8.31
CA SER A 387 8.60 19.41 8.47
C SER A 387 7.51 18.93 7.50
N GLN A 388 6.39 19.65 7.43
CA GLN A 388 5.22 19.23 6.66
C GLN A 388 5.44 19.30 5.14
N ILE A 389 6.24 20.24 4.64
CA ILE A 389 6.49 20.30 3.19
C ILE A 389 7.65 19.40 2.74
N GLY A 390 8.30 18.70 3.67
CA GLY A 390 9.52 17.93 3.41
C GLY A 390 9.33 16.88 2.33
N GLU A 391 8.34 16.00 2.53
CA GLU A 391 7.93 14.94 1.60
C GLU A 391 7.50 15.49 0.24
N GLY A 392 6.46 16.33 0.19
CA GLY A 392 5.96 16.89 -1.08
C GLY A 392 6.94 17.83 -1.82
N CYS A 393 8.01 18.31 -1.15
CA CYS A 393 9.05 19.15 -1.77
C CYS A 393 10.44 18.48 -1.81
N GLN A 394 10.52 17.17 -1.58
CA GLN A 394 11.77 16.45 -1.34
C GLN A 394 12.82 16.73 -2.43
N LYS A 395 12.46 16.48 -3.70
CA LYS A 395 13.33 16.66 -4.87
C LYS A 395 13.94 18.06 -4.99
N GLN A 396 13.19 19.12 -4.65
CA GLN A 396 13.67 20.50 -4.75
C GLN A 396 14.41 20.96 -3.49
N ILE A 397 14.06 20.43 -2.31
CA ILE A 397 14.80 20.69 -1.06
C ILE A 397 16.17 20.01 -1.08
N GLU A 398 16.29 18.82 -1.68
CA GLU A 398 17.55 18.07 -1.78
C GLU A 398 18.74 18.89 -2.32
N ALA A 399 18.49 19.77 -3.29
CA ALA A 399 19.55 20.62 -3.88
C ALA A 399 20.15 21.64 -2.90
N LYS A 400 19.45 21.94 -1.81
CA LYS A 400 19.81 22.94 -0.78
C LYS A 400 19.67 22.38 0.64
N LEU A 401 19.66 21.05 0.76
CA LEU A 401 19.38 20.33 2.00
C LEU A 401 20.24 20.82 3.17
N GLY A 402 21.53 21.06 2.93
CA GLY A 402 22.46 21.58 3.93
C GLY A 402 22.05 22.94 4.53
N ASP A 403 21.50 23.85 3.74
CA ASP A 403 21.07 25.18 4.20
C ASP A 403 19.81 25.06 5.08
N VAL A 404 18.88 24.18 4.71
CA VAL A 404 17.65 23.91 5.48
C VAL A 404 17.99 23.25 6.81
N ILE A 405 18.92 22.29 6.82
CA ILE A 405 19.45 21.68 8.05
C ILE A 405 20.06 22.75 8.95
N ASP A 406 20.93 23.62 8.42
CA ASP A 406 21.58 24.66 9.21
C ASP A 406 20.55 25.66 9.80
N LEU A 407 19.48 25.96 9.07
CA LEU A 407 18.36 26.79 9.52
C LEU A 407 17.63 26.18 10.74
N ALA A 408 17.32 24.88 10.69
CA ALA A 408 16.67 24.17 11.79
C ALA A 408 17.62 23.99 12.99
N LEU A 409 18.87 23.56 12.77
CA LEU A 409 19.86 23.35 13.83
C LEU A 409 20.16 24.65 14.61
N ALA A 410 20.11 25.82 13.96
CA ALA A 410 20.28 27.10 14.64
C ALA A 410 19.22 27.35 15.74
N ARG A 411 18.05 26.69 15.66
CA ARG A 411 16.94 26.85 16.62
C ARG A 411 16.96 25.84 17.77
N PHE A 412 17.92 24.91 17.83
CA PHE A 412 18.13 24.02 18.97
C PHE A 412 18.47 24.77 20.27
N ARG A 413 18.90 26.03 20.16
CA ARG A 413 19.23 26.92 21.27
C ARG A 413 18.23 28.07 21.43
N ASP A 414 17.05 27.99 20.81
CA ASP A 414 16.01 29.01 20.97
C ASP A 414 15.63 29.15 22.47
N PRO A 415 15.37 30.38 22.96
CA PRO A 415 14.97 30.57 24.35
C PRO A 415 13.67 29.85 24.72
N HIS A 416 12.79 29.57 23.74
CA HIS A 416 11.51 28.91 24.00
C HIS A 416 11.61 27.39 23.82
N PRO A 417 11.27 26.56 24.84
CA PRO A 417 11.39 25.10 24.73
C PRO A 417 10.56 24.49 23.60
N ARG A 418 9.35 25.00 23.33
CA ARG A 418 8.54 24.54 22.18
C ARG A 418 9.22 24.78 20.83
N VAL A 419 9.96 25.88 20.66
CA VAL A 419 10.70 26.14 19.42
C VAL A 419 11.88 25.19 19.28
N ARG A 420 12.58 24.89 20.39
CA ARG A 420 13.62 23.84 20.40
C ARG A 420 13.04 22.47 20.04
N TRP A 421 11.87 22.12 20.59
CA TRP A 421 11.14 20.91 20.26
C TRP A 421 10.79 20.84 18.76
N ALA A 422 10.21 21.90 18.19
CA ALA A 422 9.87 21.95 16.76
C ALA A 422 11.10 21.88 15.85
N ALA A 423 12.24 22.43 16.29
CA ALA A 423 13.49 22.33 15.53
C ALA A 423 14.01 20.90 15.48
N ILE A 424 13.92 20.18 16.60
CA ILE A 424 14.23 18.76 16.66
C ILE A 424 13.25 17.95 15.82
N ASN A 425 11.95 18.28 15.87
CA ASN A 425 10.94 17.66 15.02
C ASN A 425 11.25 17.81 13.53
N CYS A 426 11.63 19.01 13.13
CA CYS A 426 12.06 19.32 11.77
C CYS A 426 13.24 18.44 11.34
N ILE A 427 14.28 18.32 12.16
CA ILE A 427 15.41 17.44 11.86
C ILE A 427 15.00 15.96 11.83
N GLY A 428 14.17 15.51 12.79
CA GLY A 428 13.68 14.14 12.83
C GLY A 428 12.89 13.76 11.58
N GLN A 429 11.91 14.58 11.19
CA GLN A 429 11.14 14.39 9.97
C GLN A 429 12.04 14.42 8.73
N MET A 430 12.98 15.36 8.65
CA MET A 430 13.92 15.42 7.54
C MET A 430 14.83 14.17 7.44
N CYS A 431 15.13 13.49 8.56
CA CYS A 431 15.86 12.22 8.50
C CYS A 431 15.05 11.13 7.78
N THR A 432 13.73 11.12 7.96
CA THR A 432 12.81 10.21 7.28
C THR A 432 12.65 10.62 5.81
N ASP A 433 12.26 11.87 5.55
CA ASP A 433 11.92 12.32 4.19
C ASP A 433 13.13 12.36 3.25
N PHE A 434 14.36 12.58 3.74
CA PHE A 434 15.56 12.74 2.91
C PHE A 434 16.59 11.61 3.10
N GLY A 435 16.17 10.49 3.70
CA GLY A 435 16.99 9.30 3.82
C GLY A 435 17.22 8.60 2.48
N PRO A 436 18.37 7.93 2.26
CA PRO A 436 19.54 7.81 3.15
C PRO A 436 20.57 8.95 2.98
N ARG A 437 20.32 9.91 2.08
CA ARG A 437 21.29 10.95 1.73
C ARG A 437 21.60 11.88 2.90
N ILE A 438 20.60 12.25 3.69
CA ILE A 438 20.79 13.12 4.86
C ILE A 438 21.69 12.47 5.93
N GLN A 439 21.54 11.15 6.14
CA GLN A 439 22.41 10.36 7.01
C GLN A 439 23.82 10.31 6.42
N THR A 440 23.96 10.05 5.12
CA THR A 440 25.27 9.90 4.47
C THR A 440 26.08 11.21 4.45
N ASP A 441 25.45 12.34 4.10
CA ASP A 441 26.15 13.60 3.85
C ASP A 441 26.23 14.51 5.10
N PHE A 442 25.28 14.39 6.03
CA PHE A 442 25.10 15.37 7.13
C PHE A 442 25.11 14.77 8.55
N HIS A 443 25.39 13.46 8.70
CA HIS A 443 25.41 12.77 10.01
C HIS A 443 26.16 13.55 11.11
N GLN A 444 27.35 14.06 10.80
CA GLN A 444 28.18 14.73 11.81
C GLN A 444 27.50 15.97 12.39
N LYS A 445 26.85 16.78 11.54
CA LYS A 445 26.13 17.98 11.99
C LYS A 445 24.95 17.58 12.86
N ILE A 446 24.10 16.68 12.36
CA ILE A 446 22.84 16.28 12.99
C ILE A 446 23.09 15.62 14.34
N VAL A 447 23.87 14.54 14.36
CA VAL A 447 24.09 13.73 15.57
C VAL A 447 24.79 14.54 16.67
N SER A 448 25.74 15.42 16.30
CA SER A 448 26.40 16.30 17.29
C SER A 448 25.43 17.25 17.97
N HIS A 449 24.44 17.80 17.25
CA HIS A 449 23.44 18.70 17.83
C HIS A 449 22.41 17.94 18.67
N LEU A 450 21.98 16.75 18.23
CA LEU A 450 21.09 15.87 19.01
C LEU A 450 21.74 15.48 20.35
N ILE A 451 23.01 15.07 20.34
CA ILE A 451 23.77 14.75 21.56
C ILE A 451 23.82 15.94 22.53
N LEU A 452 24.00 17.16 22.01
CA LEU A 452 24.08 18.37 22.84
C LEU A 452 22.72 18.77 23.44
N VAL A 453 21.63 18.68 22.67
CA VAL A 453 20.31 19.12 23.16
C VAL A 453 19.71 18.13 24.16
N MET A 454 20.17 16.87 24.17
CA MET A 454 19.85 15.91 25.23
C MET A 454 20.32 16.36 26.63
N ASP A 455 21.24 17.33 26.74
CA ASP A 455 21.66 17.92 28.02
C ASP A 455 20.67 18.96 28.60
N ASP A 456 19.55 19.23 27.92
CA ASP A 456 18.52 20.17 28.37
C ASP A 456 17.66 19.64 29.53
N ALA A 457 18.31 19.36 30.67
CA ALA A 457 17.73 18.70 31.83
C ALA A 457 16.53 19.43 32.47
N GLY A 458 16.30 20.69 32.12
CA GLY A 458 15.13 21.45 32.56
C GLY A 458 13.87 21.21 31.75
N ASN A 459 13.96 20.51 30.60
CA ASN A 459 12.87 20.37 29.64
C ASN A 459 12.75 18.91 29.15
N PRO A 460 12.10 18.03 29.92
CA PRO A 460 12.01 16.60 29.61
C PRO A 460 11.44 16.28 28.23
N ARG A 461 10.50 17.11 27.73
CA ARG A 461 9.95 16.98 26.36
C ARG A 461 10.95 17.28 25.26
N VAL A 462 11.85 18.23 25.47
CA VAL A 462 12.91 18.52 24.50
C VAL A 462 13.91 17.37 24.47
N GLN A 463 14.29 16.85 25.64
CA GLN A 463 15.18 15.69 25.74
C GLN A 463 14.57 14.42 25.12
N SER A 464 13.29 14.16 25.38
CA SER A 464 12.60 13.00 24.81
C SER A 464 12.46 13.12 23.30
N HIS A 465 12.17 14.31 22.77
CA HIS A 465 12.10 14.52 21.32
C HIS A 465 13.45 14.41 20.63
N ALA A 466 14.53 14.79 21.31
CA ALA A 466 15.89 14.58 20.81
C ALA A 466 16.21 13.09 20.68
N ALA A 467 15.74 12.26 21.62
CA ALA A 467 15.83 10.81 21.50
C ALA A 467 14.94 10.28 20.37
N ALA A 468 13.74 10.85 20.19
CA ALA A 468 12.87 10.50 19.06
C ALA A 468 13.54 10.77 17.70
N ALA A 469 14.12 11.96 17.49
CA ALA A 469 14.84 12.28 16.25
C ALA A 469 16.09 11.41 16.00
N VAL A 470 16.66 10.78 17.05
CA VAL A 470 17.72 9.77 16.88
C VAL A 470 17.16 8.48 16.30
N ILE A 471 15.92 8.11 16.63
CA ILE A 471 15.22 6.96 16.04
C ILE A 471 15.09 7.20 14.52
N ASN A 472 14.47 8.31 14.10
CA ASN A 472 14.33 8.66 12.69
C ASN A 472 15.68 8.73 11.95
N PHE A 473 16.74 9.22 12.61
CA PHE A 473 18.07 9.22 12.02
C PHE A 473 18.60 7.79 11.78
N CYS A 474 18.35 6.88 12.70
CA CYS A 474 18.86 5.51 12.65
C CYS A 474 18.17 4.62 11.61
N ASP A 475 16.93 4.91 11.21
CA ASP A 475 16.16 4.08 10.27
C ASP A 475 16.91 3.85 8.93
N GLU A 476 17.59 4.88 8.43
CA GLU A 476 18.36 4.84 7.16
C GLU A 476 19.88 5.02 7.38
N ALA A 477 20.36 4.91 8.62
CA ALA A 477 21.79 5.02 8.92
C ALA A 477 22.46 3.64 8.90
N THR A 478 23.49 3.49 8.07
CA THR A 478 24.31 2.27 8.03
C THR A 478 25.23 2.15 9.25
N PRO A 479 25.71 0.94 9.58
CA PRO A 479 26.63 0.72 10.69
C PRO A 479 27.88 1.61 10.64
N ASP A 480 28.41 1.89 9.44
CA ASP A 480 29.59 2.75 9.26
C ASP A 480 29.32 4.23 9.58
N ILE A 481 28.09 4.71 9.33
CA ILE A 481 27.67 6.09 9.60
C ILE A 481 27.54 6.33 11.11
N ILE A 482 26.91 5.40 11.84
CA ILE A 482 26.62 5.59 13.27
C ILE A 482 27.84 5.29 14.18
N ALA A 483 28.74 4.42 13.73
CA ALA A 483 29.92 3.95 14.49
C ALA A 483 30.70 5.05 15.24
N PRO A 484 31.02 6.21 14.63
CA PRO A 484 31.83 7.25 15.29
C PRO A 484 31.13 7.92 16.48
N TYR A 485 29.80 7.79 16.58
CA TYR A 485 28.98 8.50 17.56
C TYR A 485 28.52 7.62 18.72
N LEU A 486 28.65 6.30 18.61
CA LEU A 486 28.10 5.33 19.56
C LEU A 486 28.47 5.63 21.02
N ASP A 487 29.75 5.87 21.33
CA ASP A 487 30.20 6.13 22.71
C ASP A 487 29.50 7.36 23.32
N ALA A 488 29.40 8.47 22.56
CA ALA A 488 28.81 9.71 23.04
C ALA A 488 27.28 9.62 23.10
N LEU A 489 26.66 9.08 22.04
CA LEU A 489 25.21 8.95 21.91
C LEU A 489 24.64 7.99 22.97
N LEU A 490 25.20 6.78 23.10
CA LEU A 490 24.78 5.81 24.10
C LEU A 490 25.05 6.29 25.52
N GLY A 491 26.11 7.09 25.74
CA GLY A 491 26.33 7.76 27.02
C GLY A 491 25.19 8.72 27.40
N LYS A 492 24.67 9.50 26.44
CA LYS A 492 23.52 10.39 26.67
C LYS A 492 22.23 9.61 26.89
N LEU A 493 21.94 8.64 26.02
CA LEU A 493 20.74 7.80 26.14
C LEU A 493 20.72 7.02 27.45
N GLN A 494 21.88 6.54 27.92
CA GLN A 494 22.01 5.93 29.24
C GLN A 494 21.64 6.92 30.36
N ALA A 495 22.05 8.19 30.28
CA ALA A 495 21.66 9.19 31.27
C ALA A 495 20.14 9.47 31.25
N LEU A 496 19.54 9.56 30.06
CA LEU A 496 18.10 9.75 29.89
C LEU A 496 17.29 8.56 30.44
N LEU A 497 17.79 7.34 30.31
CA LEU A 497 17.20 6.14 30.92
C LEU A 497 17.16 6.20 32.46
N HIS A 498 17.96 7.06 33.09
CA HIS A 498 17.94 7.32 34.53
C HIS A 498 17.12 8.56 34.92
N SER A 499 16.47 9.23 33.97
CA SER A 499 15.59 10.38 34.22
C SER A 499 14.45 10.01 35.17
N PRO A 500 13.98 10.91 36.05
CA PRO A 500 12.79 10.68 36.85
C PRO A 500 11.48 10.79 36.03
N HIS A 501 11.55 11.26 34.78
CA HIS A 501 10.39 11.46 33.91
C HIS A 501 10.16 10.25 33.00
N ARG A 502 8.96 9.67 33.03
CA ARG A 502 8.59 8.47 32.25
C ARG A 502 8.80 8.69 30.75
N ILE A 503 8.36 9.83 30.22
CA ILE A 503 8.49 10.21 28.80
C ILE A 503 9.94 10.11 28.28
N THR A 504 10.91 10.54 29.11
CA THR A 504 12.33 10.53 28.76
C THR A 504 12.89 9.12 28.81
N GLN A 505 12.45 8.30 29.77
CA GLN A 505 12.84 6.89 29.85
C GLN A 505 12.30 6.10 28.64
N GLU A 506 11.02 6.27 28.32
CA GLU A 506 10.39 5.58 27.19
C GLU A 506 11.07 5.88 25.87
N GLN A 507 11.32 7.16 25.57
CA GLN A 507 12.00 7.54 24.33
C GLN A 507 13.47 7.13 24.32
N ALA A 508 14.17 7.17 25.47
CA ALA A 508 15.54 6.68 25.55
C ALA A 508 15.64 5.18 25.26
N VAL A 509 14.69 4.37 25.74
CA VAL A 509 14.64 2.92 25.47
C VAL A 509 14.48 2.65 23.98
N THR A 510 13.53 3.31 23.31
CA THR A 510 13.31 3.14 21.87
C THR A 510 14.50 3.63 21.06
N ALA A 511 15.11 4.78 21.41
CA ALA A 511 16.32 5.27 20.76
C ALA A 511 17.53 4.34 20.94
N ILE A 512 17.70 3.71 22.12
CA ILE A 512 18.75 2.69 22.31
C ILE A 512 18.51 1.50 21.38
N ALA A 513 17.24 1.10 21.19
CA ALA A 513 16.87 0.00 20.31
C ALA A 513 17.21 0.32 18.85
N ALA A 514 16.84 1.51 18.35
CA ALA A 514 17.15 1.96 17.00
C ALA A 514 18.66 2.08 16.74
N VAL A 515 19.41 2.65 17.70
CA VAL A 515 20.88 2.71 17.61
C VAL A 515 21.50 1.31 17.61
N ALA A 516 20.93 0.35 18.36
CA ALA A 516 21.42 -1.03 18.35
C ALA A 516 21.16 -1.71 17.01
N ASP A 517 19.97 -1.53 16.44
CA ASP A 517 19.60 -2.07 15.13
C ASP A 517 20.53 -1.54 14.02
N SER A 518 20.69 -0.22 13.94
CA SER A 518 21.59 0.44 12.98
C SER A 518 23.09 0.10 13.19
N ALA A 519 23.54 -0.12 14.43
CA ALA A 519 24.95 -0.42 14.72
C ALA A 519 25.34 -1.89 14.55
N GLU A 520 24.35 -2.80 14.49
CA GLU A 520 24.53 -4.25 14.36
C GLU A 520 25.61 -4.81 15.33
N GLU A 521 26.59 -5.56 14.80
CA GLU A 521 27.66 -6.21 15.58
C GLU A 521 28.50 -5.21 16.40
N GLN A 522 28.55 -3.94 15.98
CA GLN A 522 29.31 -2.90 16.71
C GLN A 522 28.69 -2.59 18.08
N PHE A 523 27.40 -2.91 18.28
CA PHE A 523 26.72 -2.73 19.56
C PHE A 523 27.21 -3.71 20.66
N VAL A 524 27.89 -4.80 20.30
CA VAL A 524 28.38 -5.83 21.24
C VAL A 524 29.19 -5.25 22.40
N LYS A 525 29.97 -4.18 22.16
CA LYS A 525 30.77 -3.46 23.17
C LYS A 525 29.92 -2.86 24.30
N TYR A 526 28.68 -2.48 24.00
CA TYR A 526 27.78 -1.75 24.90
C TYR A 526 26.72 -2.64 25.55
N TYR A 527 26.55 -3.87 25.08
CA TYR A 527 25.54 -4.80 25.58
C TYR A 527 25.53 -4.92 27.11
N ASP A 528 26.71 -5.08 27.72
CA ASP A 528 26.85 -5.28 29.17
C ASP A 528 26.49 -4.03 30.00
N TRP A 529 26.39 -2.86 29.36
CA TRP A 529 25.97 -1.61 30.01
C TRP A 529 24.45 -1.51 30.11
N PHE A 530 23.73 -2.01 29.11
CA PHE A 530 22.29 -1.81 28.96
C PHE A 530 21.48 -3.05 29.40
N MET A 531 21.88 -4.26 28.98
CA MET A 531 21.05 -5.46 29.18
C MET A 531 20.67 -5.71 30.65
N PRO A 532 21.58 -5.62 31.64
CA PRO A 532 21.20 -5.80 33.04
C PRO A 532 20.14 -4.79 33.51
N ARG A 533 20.24 -3.54 33.04
CA ARG A 533 19.30 -2.48 33.39
C ARG A 533 17.96 -2.66 32.70
N LEU A 534 17.94 -3.04 31.42
CA LEU A 534 16.71 -3.34 30.68
C LEU A 534 15.95 -4.50 31.36
N LYS A 535 16.64 -5.59 31.73
CA LYS A 535 16.05 -6.69 32.52
C LYS A 535 15.49 -6.20 33.86
N GLN A 536 16.18 -5.30 34.55
CA GLN A 536 15.69 -4.72 35.80
C GLN A 536 14.41 -3.89 35.59
N VAL A 537 14.36 -3.03 34.57
CA VAL A 537 13.17 -2.22 34.26
C VAL A 537 12.00 -3.14 33.91
N LEU A 538 12.21 -4.12 33.04
CA LEU A 538 11.22 -5.13 32.64
C LEU A 538 10.62 -5.88 33.84
N ALA A 539 11.46 -6.24 34.83
CA ALA A 539 11.02 -6.90 36.06
C ALA A 539 10.30 -5.95 37.02
N SER A 540 10.78 -4.71 37.17
CA SER A 540 10.22 -3.73 38.12
C SER A 540 8.88 -3.15 37.69
N ALA A 541 8.62 -3.06 36.38
CA ALA A 541 7.35 -2.60 35.82
C ALA A 541 6.26 -3.69 35.84
N ALA A 542 6.59 -4.92 36.25
CA ALA A 542 5.65 -6.04 36.23
C ALA A 542 4.47 -5.82 37.18
N GLY A 543 3.25 -5.93 36.65
CA GLY A 543 2.01 -5.79 37.42
C GLY A 543 1.55 -4.35 37.68
N ASN A 544 2.25 -3.34 37.14
CA ASN A 544 1.81 -1.94 37.19
C ASN A 544 1.17 -1.53 35.86
N LYS A 545 -0.13 -1.17 35.88
CA LYS A 545 -0.87 -0.75 34.69
C LYS A 545 -0.31 0.51 34.03
N GLU A 546 0.14 1.49 34.81
CA GLU A 546 0.68 2.77 34.29
C GLU A 546 2.03 2.61 33.57
N LEU A 547 2.72 1.49 33.81
CA LEU A 547 4.04 1.20 33.22
C LEU A 547 3.98 0.18 32.07
N ARG A 548 2.77 -0.23 31.63
CA ARG A 548 2.61 -1.22 30.55
C ARG A 548 3.30 -0.79 29.25
N LYS A 549 3.14 0.49 28.84
CA LYS A 549 3.78 1.07 27.64
C LYS A 549 5.30 1.04 27.71
N LEU A 550 5.88 1.58 28.79
CA LEU A 550 7.32 1.48 29.07
C LEU A 550 7.81 0.03 29.04
N ARG A 551 7.06 -0.88 29.66
CA ARG A 551 7.42 -2.30 29.71
C ARG A 551 7.43 -2.94 28.32
N GLY A 552 6.46 -2.62 27.46
CA GLY A 552 6.43 -3.03 26.06
C GLY A 552 7.65 -2.52 25.29
N LYS A 553 7.94 -1.22 25.35
CA LYS A 553 9.14 -0.61 24.72
C LYS A 553 10.45 -1.26 25.19
N VAL A 554 10.54 -1.65 26.46
CA VAL A 554 11.71 -2.37 26.99
C VAL A 554 11.83 -3.78 26.42
N MET A 555 10.71 -4.50 26.22
CA MET A 555 10.74 -5.82 25.56
C MET A 555 11.26 -5.69 24.12
N GLU A 556 10.75 -4.70 23.39
CA GLU A 556 11.22 -4.36 22.06
C GLU A 556 12.73 -4.07 22.07
N CYS A 557 13.20 -3.17 22.93
CA CYS A 557 14.61 -2.82 23.03
C CYS A 557 15.50 -4.03 23.34
N ILE A 558 15.10 -4.89 24.29
CA ILE A 558 15.83 -6.12 24.60
C ILE A 558 15.92 -7.04 23.37
N SER A 559 14.81 -7.19 22.65
CA SER A 559 14.74 -8.08 21.49
C SER A 559 15.55 -7.57 20.29
N LEU A 560 15.54 -6.25 20.03
CA LEU A 560 16.37 -5.62 18.99
C LEU A 560 17.85 -5.69 19.35
N VAL A 561 18.22 -5.28 20.57
CA VAL A 561 19.61 -5.41 21.05
C VAL A 561 20.09 -6.86 20.95
N GLY A 562 19.24 -7.83 21.30
CA GLY A 562 19.55 -9.26 21.18
C GLY A 562 19.78 -9.71 19.74
N LEU A 563 18.97 -9.21 18.79
CA LEU A 563 19.11 -9.47 17.37
C LEU A 563 20.42 -8.89 16.83
N SER A 564 20.71 -7.61 17.12
CA SER A 564 21.91 -6.89 16.65
C SER A 564 23.22 -7.53 17.10
N VAL A 565 23.31 -8.00 18.34
CA VAL A 565 24.55 -8.62 18.87
C VAL A 565 24.67 -10.11 18.55
N GLY A 566 23.61 -10.72 18.03
CA GLY A 566 23.56 -12.11 17.64
C GLY A 566 23.54 -13.14 18.80
N PRO A 567 23.34 -14.43 18.45
CA PRO A 567 23.10 -15.49 19.44
C PRO A 567 24.29 -15.76 20.36
N ALA A 568 25.53 -15.49 19.91
CA ALA A 568 26.72 -15.72 20.72
C ALA A 568 26.77 -14.83 21.97
N LYS A 569 26.30 -13.58 21.86
CA LYS A 569 26.28 -12.63 22.97
C LYS A 569 24.96 -12.64 23.72
N PHE A 570 23.81 -12.72 23.02
CA PHE A 570 22.49 -12.71 23.65
C PHE A 570 22.06 -14.07 24.25
N GLY A 571 22.51 -15.19 23.67
CA GLY A 571 22.11 -16.54 24.06
C GLY A 571 22.17 -16.85 25.58
N PRO A 572 23.22 -16.43 26.32
CA PRO A 572 23.30 -16.62 27.78
C PRO A 572 22.17 -15.93 28.57
N ASP A 573 21.68 -14.78 28.12
CA ASP A 573 20.58 -14.04 28.76
C ASP A 573 19.20 -14.44 28.22
N ALA A 574 19.14 -15.00 27.02
CA ALA A 574 17.91 -15.30 26.31
C ALA A 574 16.94 -16.16 27.13
N ALA A 575 17.43 -17.15 27.88
CA ALA A 575 16.59 -17.98 28.73
C ALA A 575 15.93 -17.18 29.87
N GLU A 576 16.64 -16.24 30.48
CA GLU A 576 16.09 -15.37 31.53
C GLU A 576 15.03 -14.42 30.95
N VAL A 577 15.35 -13.79 29.80
CA VAL A 577 14.45 -12.89 29.08
C VAL A 577 13.18 -13.62 28.66
N MET A 578 13.29 -14.77 28.00
CA MET A 578 12.12 -15.55 27.55
C MET A 578 11.23 -15.96 28.72
N ASN A 579 11.79 -16.33 29.86
CA ASN A 579 11.01 -16.62 31.07
C ASN A 579 10.24 -15.37 31.57
N MET A 580 10.82 -14.17 31.47
CA MET A 580 10.13 -12.92 31.81
C MET A 580 8.99 -12.62 30.82
N LEU A 581 9.21 -12.81 29.51
CA LEU A 581 8.19 -12.57 28.48
C LEU A 581 7.01 -13.55 28.60
N VAL A 582 7.29 -14.84 28.73
CA VAL A 582 6.26 -15.89 28.90
C VAL A 582 5.42 -15.64 30.16
N ARG A 583 6.04 -15.23 31.28
CA ARG A 583 5.30 -14.84 32.48
C ARG A 583 4.42 -13.62 32.23
N THR A 584 4.90 -12.67 31.43
CA THR A 584 4.12 -11.48 31.10
C THR A 584 2.89 -11.83 30.29
N ALA A 585 3.05 -12.64 29.23
CA ALA A 585 1.94 -13.17 28.45
C ALA A 585 0.94 -13.95 29.31
N ALA A 586 1.40 -14.77 30.26
CA ALA A 586 0.53 -15.51 31.18
C ALA A 586 -0.23 -14.61 32.19
N THR A 587 0.24 -13.38 32.40
CA THR A 587 -0.39 -12.39 33.29
C THR A 587 -1.15 -11.30 32.55
N GLN A 588 -1.13 -11.29 31.21
CA GLN A 588 -2.01 -10.42 30.44
C GLN A 588 -3.45 -10.81 30.77
N SER A 589 -4.16 -9.89 31.40
CA SER A 589 -5.58 -10.00 31.70
C SER A 589 -6.37 -10.16 30.39
N GLU A 590 -7.63 -10.60 30.48
CA GLU A 590 -8.63 -10.47 29.41
C GLU A 590 -8.96 -9.00 29.05
N ASP A 591 -8.06 -8.07 29.35
CA ASP A 591 -8.14 -6.63 29.17
C ASP A 591 -7.80 -6.34 27.70
N PRO A 592 -8.80 -5.99 26.87
CA PRO A 592 -8.59 -5.77 25.43
C PRO A 592 -7.69 -4.57 25.15
N GLU A 593 -7.44 -3.70 26.14
CA GLU A 593 -6.65 -2.48 26.06
C GLU A 593 -5.22 -2.64 26.60
N ASP A 594 -4.68 -3.87 26.75
CA ASP A 594 -3.29 -4.05 27.19
C ASP A 594 -2.31 -3.92 26.00
N PRO A 595 -1.57 -2.79 25.85
CA PRO A 595 -0.72 -2.53 24.68
C PRO A 595 0.49 -3.46 24.62
N GLN A 596 0.80 -4.21 25.68
CA GLN A 596 1.97 -5.10 25.71
C GLN A 596 1.87 -6.29 24.75
N ALA A 597 0.66 -6.66 24.29
CA ALA A 597 0.47 -7.83 23.42
C ALA A 597 1.24 -7.64 22.10
N PHE A 598 1.09 -6.47 21.49
CA PHE A 598 1.82 -6.04 20.31
C PHE A 598 3.34 -6.15 20.49
N TYR A 599 3.89 -5.53 21.53
CA TYR A 599 5.34 -5.56 21.82
C TYR A 599 5.86 -6.99 22.10
N LEU A 600 5.07 -7.83 22.77
CA LEU A 600 5.44 -9.22 23.03
C LEU A 600 5.56 -10.02 21.74
N MET A 601 4.59 -9.88 20.83
CA MET A 601 4.60 -10.59 19.55
C MET A 601 5.82 -10.24 18.71
N GLN A 602 6.12 -8.94 18.57
CA GLN A 602 7.32 -8.48 17.86
C GLN A 602 8.62 -8.94 18.53
N ALA A 603 8.69 -8.88 19.87
CA ALA A 603 9.86 -9.36 20.61
C ALA A 603 10.11 -10.85 20.38
N TYR A 604 9.06 -11.68 20.32
CA TYR A 604 9.22 -13.10 20.01
C TYR A 604 9.80 -13.35 18.62
N ALA A 605 9.37 -12.63 17.58
CA ALA A 605 9.93 -12.77 16.24
C ALA A 605 11.40 -12.39 16.17
N ARG A 606 11.79 -11.26 16.76
CA ARG A 606 13.19 -10.81 16.81
C ARG A 606 14.08 -11.79 17.57
N ILE A 607 13.60 -12.31 18.70
CA ILE A 607 14.31 -13.36 19.47
C ILE A 607 14.38 -14.68 18.68
N CYS A 608 13.33 -15.04 17.95
CA CYS A 608 13.33 -16.21 17.06
C CYS A 608 14.38 -16.08 15.95
N ARG A 609 14.45 -14.93 15.26
CA ARG A 609 15.47 -14.63 14.24
C ARG A 609 16.89 -14.74 14.82
N CYS A 610 17.11 -14.25 16.04
CA CYS A 610 18.40 -14.34 16.73
C CYS A 610 18.77 -15.79 17.09
N LEU A 611 17.87 -16.53 17.76
CA LEU A 611 18.17 -17.84 18.33
C LEU A 611 17.99 -19.01 17.35
N LYS A 612 17.21 -18.81 16.29
CA LYS A 612 16.84 -19.82 15.29
C LYS A 612 16.39 -21.13 15.95
N GLY A 613 17.04 -22.26 15.65
CA GLY A 613 16.68 -23.57 16.21
C GLY A 613 16.64 -23.63 17.74
N ALA A 614 17.37 -22.77 18.48
CA ALA A 614 17.30 -22.73 19.94
C ALA A 614 15.97 -22.14 20.47
N PHE A 615 15.20 -21.44 19.62
CA PHE A 615 13.90 -20.88 19.96
C PHE A 615 12.78 -21.94 20.03
N ILE A 616 12.94 -23.09 19.36
CA ILE A 616 11.91 -24.14 19.22
C ILE A 616 11.30 -24.53 20.57
N GLN A 617 12.10 -24.58 21.65
CA GLN A 617 11.64 -24.93 23.00
C GLN A 617 10.58 -23.98 23.59
N TYR A 618 10.47 -22.76 23.05
CA TYR A 618 9.52 -21.74 23.52
C TYR A 618 8.20 -21.75 22.74
N LEU A 619 8.14 -22.38 21.55
CA LEU A 619 6.93 -22.43 20.73
C LEU A 619 5.66 -22.89 21.49
N PRO A 620 5.70 -23.89 22.39
CA PRO A 620 4.50 -24.30 23.14
C PRO A 620 3.88 -23.19 24.00
N HIS A 621 4.66 -22.18 24.37
CA HIS A 621 4.22 -21.05 25.20
C HIS A 621 3.78 -19.85 24.36
N VAL A 622 4.39 -19.67 23.17
CA VAL A 622 4.16 -18.50 22.30
C VAL A 622 3.00 -18.73 21.32
N MET A 623 2.94 -19.92 20.72
CA MET A 623 1.99 -20.23 19.65
C MET A 623 0.51 -20.09 20.03
N PRO A 624 0.05 -20.45 21.25
CA PRO A 624 -1.37 -20.33 21.59
C PRO A 624 -1.91 -18.89 21.46
N GLY A 625 -1.20 -17.90 22.00
CA GLY A 625 -1.61 -16.49 21.93
C GLY A 625 -1.53 -15.94 20.51
N LEU A 626 -0.49 -16.33 19.77
CA LEU A 626 -0.30 -15.90 18.39
C LEU A 626 -1.39 -16.42 17.44
N LEU A 627 -1.76 -17.70 17.58
CA LEU A 627 -2.86 -18.29 16.82
C LEU A 627 -4.19 -17.64 17.18
N GLN A 628 -4.41 -17.29 18.45
CA GLN A 628 -5.61 -16.59 18.88
C GLN A 628 -5.73 -15.20 18.24
N ALA A 629 -4.65 -14.41 18.27
CA ALA A 629 -4.60 -13.08 17.64
C ALA A 629 -4.84 -13.17 16.12
N ALA A 630 -4.15 -14.08 15.44
CA ALA A 630 -4.33 -14.27 14.00
C ALA A 630 -5.71 -14.85 13.62
N GLN A 631 -6.44 -15.48 14.55
CA GLN A 631 -7.82 -15.97 14.35
C GLN A 631 -8.90 -14.95 14.68
N GLN A 632 -8.54 -13.74 15.15
CA GLN A 632 -9.51 -12.69 15.43
C GLN A 632 -10.34 -12.39 14.18
N LYS A 633 -11.65 -12.25 14.40
CA LYS A 633 -12.60 -11.87 13.36
C LYS A 633 -12.67 -10.35 13.29
N PRO A 634 -12.81 -9.78 12.08
CA PRO A 634 -13.02 -8.34 11.95
C PRO A 634 -14.29 -7.96 12.70
N ASP A 635 -14.21 -6.93 13.52
CA ASP A 635 -15.37 -6.35 14.19
C ASP A 635 -15.95 -5.26 13.28
N ILE A 636 -17.03 -5.62 12.60
CA ILE A 636 -17.67 -4.79 11.58
C ILE A 636 -19.08 -4.47 12.06
N GLN A 637 -19.32 -3.19 12.28
CA GLN A 637 -20.64 -2.66 12.58
C GLN A 637 -21.22 -2.05 11.31
N VAL A 638 -22.37 -2.54 10.88
CA VAL A 638 -23.10 -1.96 9.75
C VAL A 638 -24.29 -1.19 10.31
N ARG A 639 -24.30 0.12 10.12
CA ARG A 639 -25.38 1.01 10.58
C ARG A 639 -26.00 1.72 9.39
N ASP A 640 -27.29 2.00 9.45
CA ASP A 640 -27.94 2.82 8.43
C ASP A 640 -27.68 4.30 8.73
N ILE A 641 -27.25 5.06 7.71
CA ILE A 641 -26.84 6.47 7.85
C ILE A 641 -28.00 7.36 8.34
N LYS A 642 -29.24 6.90 8.13
CA LYS A 642 -30.48 7.65 8.37
C LYS A 642 -30.91 7.72 9.85
N GLU A 643 -30.17 7.15 10.81
CA GLU A 643 -30.58 7.12 12.22
C GLU A 643 -30.26 8.38 13.04
N ASP A 644 -29.61 9.43 12.49
CA ASP A 644 -29.15 10.62 13.25
C ASP A 644 -28.35 10.23 14.53
N GLU A 645 -27.90 8.97 14.64
CA GLU A 645 -26.95 8.55 15.66
C GLU A 645 -25.58 8.99 15.18
N GLU A 646 -24.93 9.82 15.99
CA GLU A 646 -23.53 10.16 15.82
C GLU A 646 -22.73 8.84 15.62
N PRO A 647 -21.72 8.83 14.72
CA PRO A 647 -20.78 7.73 14.71
C PRO A 647 -20.26 7.51 16.14
N PRO A 648 -19.84 6.29 16.54
CA PRO A 648 -19.13 6.14 17.80
C PRO A 648 -18.00 7.19 17.81
N GLU A 649 -18.20 8.22 18.65
CA GLU A 649 -17.53 9.52 18.54
C GLU A 649 -16.12 9.50 19.12
N ASP A 650 -15.60 8.32 19.47
CA ASP A 650 -14.32 8.21 20.13
C ASP A 650 -13.30 7.54 19.18
N PRO A 651 -12.39 8.31 18.56
CA PRO A 651 -11.17 7.80 17.95
C PRO A 651 -10.42 6.82 18.87
N ALA A 652 -10.59 6.94 20.20
CA ALA A 652 -9.97 6.05 21.17
C ALA A 652 -10.46 4.58 21.10
N ASP A 653 -11.62 4.28 20.49
CA ASP A 653 -12.11 2.91 20.34
C ASP A 653 -11.52 2.16 19.13
N GLY A 654 -10.77 2.88 18.27
CA GLY A 654 -10.08 2.33 17.09
C GLY A 654 -11.02 1.88 15.97
N TYR A 655 -12.15 2.58 15.76
CA TYR A 655 -13.06 2.32 14.63
C TYR A 655 -12.84 3.34 13.51
N GLU A 656 -12.59 2.84 12.31
CA GLU A 656 -12.71 3.62 11.08
C GLU A 656 -14.04 3.36 10.42
N THR A 657 -14.61 4.38 9.79
CA THR A 657 -15.96 4.30 9.23
C THR A 657 -15.94 4.61 7.75
N VAL A 658 -16.34 3.63 6.93
CA VAL A 658 -16.50 3.77 5.49
C VAL A 658 -17.98 3.86 5.15
N GLN A 659 -18.36 4.81 4.31
CA GLN A 659 -19.71 4.91 3.77
C GLN A 659 -19.84 4.12 2.48
N LEU A 660 -20.81 3.20 2.42
CA LEU A 660 -21.15 2.37 1.27
C LEU A 660 -22.65 2.54 0.97
N GLY A 661 -22.98 3.51 0.13
CA GLY A 661 -24.37 3.85 -0.19
C GLY A 661 -25.13 4.38 1.03
N ASP A 662 -26.20 3.68 1.44
CA ASP A 662 -27.04 3.99 2.61
C ASP A 662 -26.53 3.41 3.93
N LYS A 663 -25.44 2.63 3.87
CA LYS A 663 -24.83 1.95 5.01
C LYS A 663 -23.50 2.56 5.38
N ARG A 664 -23.31 2.68 6.68
CA ARG A 664 -22.09 3.07 7.35
C ARG A 664 -21.45 1.80 7.90
N LEU A 665 -20.27 1.46 7.39
CA LEU A 665 -19.48 0.32 7.79
C LEU A 665 -18.39 0.81 8.74
N SER A 666 -18.55 0.61 10.03
CA SER A 666 -17.52 0.91 11.04
C SER A 666 -16.71 -0.36 11.32
N ILE A 667 -15.42 -0.32 11.01
CA ILE A 667 -14.45 -1.41 11.19
C ILE A 667 -13.53 -1.05 12.34
N ARG A 668 -13.37 -1.94 13.32
CA ARG A 668 -12.36 -1.76 14.38
C ARG A 668 -10.95 -2.08 13.85
N THR A 669 -10.19 -1.08 13.44
CA THR A 669 -8.87 -1.22 12.79
C THR A 669 -7.80 -1.76 13.73
N SER A 670 -7.82 -1.40 15.02
CA SER A 670 -6.87 -1.92 16.01
C SER A 670 -6.85 -3.46 16.12
N VAL A 671 -8.01 -4.11 15.96
CA VAL A 671 -8.11 -5.58 15.92
C VAL A 671 -7.50 -6.15 14.62
N LEU A 672 -7.58 -5.40 13.52
CA LEU A 672 -6.99 -5.81 12.25
C LEU A 672 -5.47 -5.66 12.27
N GLU A 673 -4.94 -4.61 12.89
CA GLU A 673 -3.50 -4.41 13.10
C GLU A 673 -2.90 -5.55 13.94
N ASP A 674 -3.52 -5.88 15.08
CA ASP A 674 -3.09 -7.00 15.92
C ASP A 674 -3.07 -8.32 15.16
N LYS A 675 -4.08 -8.54 14.31
CA LYS A 675 -4.16 -9.71 13.43
C LYS A 675 -3.05 -9.71 12.38
N ALA A 676 -2.80 -8.57 11.73
CA ALA A 676 -1.76 -8.42 10.71
C ALA A 676 -0.37 -8.71 11.29
N VAL A 677 -0.04 -8.09 12.43
CA VAL A 677 1.18 -8.35 13.19
C VAL A 677 1.30 -9.85 13.49
N ALA A 678 0.25 -10.48 14.01
CA ALA A 678 0.28 -11.91 14.32
C ALA A 678 0.56 -12.78 13.09
N CYS A 679 -0.02 -12.44 11.93
CA CYS A 679 0.22 -13.15 10.67
C CYS A 679 1.67 -12.98 10.19
N THR A 680 2.20 -11.76 10.25
CA THR A 680 3.61 -11.45 9.92
C THR A 680 4.57 -12.19 10.84
N MET A 681 4.27 -12.31 12.14
CA MET A 681 5.11 -13.07 13.07
C MET A 681 5.07 -14.58 12.77
N LEU A 682 3.90 -15.13 12.41
CA LEU A 682 3.79 -16.52 11.97
C LEU A 682 4.64 -16.77 10.72
N ALA A 683 4.56 -15.89 9.72
CA ALA A 683 5.40 -15.96 8.52
C ALA A 683 6.90 -15.94 8.87
N CYS A 684 7.31 -15.09 9.82
CA CYS A 684 8.68 -15.05 10.33
C CYS A 684 9.11 -16.38 11.00
N PHE A 685 8.28 -16.96 11.87
CA PHE A 685 8.60 -18.23 12.51
C PHE A 685 8.73 -19.38 11.50
N ILE A 686 7.88 -19.41 10.48
CA ILE A 686 7.93 -20.40 9.40
C ILE A 686 9.28 -20.28 8.67
N ALA A 687 9.65 -19.06 8.26
CA ALA A 687 10.89 -18.82 7.51
C ALA A 687 12.16 -19.14 8.30
N GLU A 688 12.22 -18.77 9.59
CA GLU A 688 13.43 -18.87 10.41
C GLU A 688 13.65 -20.26 11.04
N LEU A 689 12.57 -21.00 11.35
CA LEU A 689 12.67 -22.27 12.06
C LEU A 689 12.69 -23.48 11.13
N GLY A 690 12.25 -23.33 9.87
CA GLY A 690 12.26 -24.39 8.87
C GLY A 690 11.63 -25.69 9.41
N GLY A 691 12.36 -26.80 9.30
CA GLY A 691 11.92 -28.11 9.83
C GLY A 691 11.52 -28.14 11.32
N GLY A 692 12.01 -27.19 12.12
CA GLY A 692 11.67 -27.04 13.54
C GLY A 692 10.22 -26.60 13.80
N PHE A 693 9.55 -26.00 12.80
CA PHE A 693 8.16 -25.52 12.92
C PHE A 693 7.11 -26.60 12.63
N TYR A 694 7.54 -27.82 12.26
CA TYR A 694 6.67 -28.88 11.74
C TYR A 694 5.38 -29.12 12.53
N ASP A 695 5.44 -29.10 13.87
CA ASP A 695 4.31 -29.46 14.73
C ASP A 695 3.14 -28.43 14.64
N TYR A 696 3.37 -27.27 14.04
CA TYR A 696 2.38 -26.19 13.85
C TYR A 696 1.96 -25.99 12.39
N VAL A 697 2.57 -26.72 11.44
CA VAL A 697 2.34 -26.51 10.01
C VAL A 697 0.87 -26.67 9.63
N GLU A 698 0.19 -27.72 10.09
CA GLU A 698 -1.20 -27.99 9.73
C GLU A 698 -2.16 -26.89 10.23
N PRO A 699 -2.21 -26.54 11.53
CA PRO A 699 -3.12 -25.49 12.01
C PRO A 699 -2.81 -24.11 11.44
N VAL A 700 -1.54 -23.80 11.14
CA VAL A 700 -1.18 -22.53 10.52
C VAL A 700 -1.54 -22.50 9.03
N THR A 701 -1.47 -23.64 8.33
CA THR A 701 -1.94 -23.72 6.94
C THR A 701 -3.45 -23.48 6.85
N GLU A 702 -4.24 -24.10 7.73
CA GLU A 702 -5.70 -23.88 7.79
C GLU A 702 -6.08 -22.43 8.12
N LEU A 703 -5.20 -21.72 8.84
CA LEU A 703 -5.35 -20.31 9.17
C LEU A 703 -4.96 -19.38 8.02
N MET A 704 -3.83 -19.62 7.36
CA MET A 704 -3.28 -18.72 6.34
C MET A 704 -4.05 -18.77 5.02
N VAL A 705 -4.56 -19.92 4.61
CA VAL A 705 -5.25 -20.07 3.32
C VAL A 705 -6.47 -19.14 3.17
N PRO A 706 -7.38 -19.03 4.16
CA PRO A 706 -8.48 -18.07 4.10
C PRO A 706 -8.04 -16.60 4.08
N LEU A 707 -6.87 -16.27 4.63
CA LEU A 707 -6.38 -14.90 4.73
C LEU A 707 -5.96 -14.31 3.38
N LEU A 708 -5.69 -15.15 2.37
CA LEU A 708 -5.46 -14.71 1.00
C LEU A 708 -6.59 -13.84 0.42
N LYS A 709 -7.82 -13.96 0.95
CA LYS A 709 -9.00 -13.18 0.53
C LYS A 709 -9.53 -12.27 1.65
N PHE A 710 -8.68 -11.92 2.60
CA PHE A 710 -9.01 -11.01 3.69
C PHE A 710 -8.83 -9.56 3.26
N PHE A 711 -9.76 -9.05 2.44
CA PHE A 711 -9.71 -7.70 1.85
C PHE A 711 -9.85 -6.54 2.85
N TYR A 712 -9.85 -6.82 4.15
CA TYR A 712 -9.85 -5.79 5.20
C TYR A 712 -8.44 -5.32 5.55
N HIS A 713 -7.40 -6.07 5.19
CA HIS A 713 -6.01 -5.69 5.45
C HIS A 713 -5.06 -6.38 4.45
N ASP A 714 -4.26 -5.60 3.74
CA ASP A 714 -3.18 -6.01 2.84
C ASP A 714 -2.08 -6.85 3.50
N GLU A 715 -1.50 -6.43 4.63
CA GLU A 715 -0.43 -7.17 5.32
C GLU A 715 -0.84 -8.60 5.69
N CYS A 716 -2.10 -8.84 6.07
CA CYS A 716 -2.62 -10.18 6.31
C CYS A 716 -2.54 -11.06 5.04
N ARG A 717 -2.88 -10.50 3.87
CA ARG A 717 -2.83 -11.19 2.58
C ARG A 717 -1.39 -11.43 2.14
N THR A 718 -0.53 -10.43 2.29
CA THR A 718 0.91 -10.52 2.00
C THR A 718 1.60 -11.56 2.88
N ALA A 719 1.37 -11.53 4.20
CA ALA A 719 1.92 -12.51 5.14
C ALA A 719 1.44 -13.93 4.81
N ALA A 720 0.16 -14.10 4.46
CA ALA A 720 -0.38 -15.38 4.05
C ALA A 720 0.30 -15.89 2.76
N ALA A 721 0.38 -15.06 1.72
CA ALA A 721 1.02 -15.43 0.45
C ALA A 721 2.48 -15.86 0.65
N ASN A 722 3.24 -15.10 1.42
CA ASN A 722 4.65 -15.40 1.73
C ASN A 722 4.81 -16.68 2.58
N ALA A 723 3.90 -16.94 3.52
CA ALA A 723 3.96 -18.09 4.41
C ALA A 723 3.71 -19.44 3.71
N LEU A 724 2.85 -19.49 2.69
CA LEU A 724 2.44 -20.74 2.03
C LEU A 724 3.59 -21.60 1.46
N PRO A 725 4.49 -21.06 0.61
CA PRO A 725 5.63 -21.84 0.11
C PRO A 725 6.58 -22.25 1.25
N ASP A 726 6.78 -21.39 2.26
CA ASP A 726 7.69 -21.71 3.36
C ASP A 726 7.12 -22.78 4.32
N LEU A 727 5.79 -22.88 4.44
CA LEU A 727 5.14 -24.00 5.15
C LEU A 727 5.42 -25.34 4.47
N ILE A 728 5.45 -25.39 3.13
CA ILE A 728 5.87 -26.58 2.38
C ILE A 728 7.32 -26.92 2.70
N LYS A 729 8.20 -25.91 2.68
CA LYS A 729 9.62 -26.06 3.00
C LYS A 729 9.84 -26.58 4.42
N CYS A 730 9.08 -26.11 5.42
CA CYS A 730 9.11 -26.66 6.78
C CYS A 730 8.87 -28.17 6.81
N VAL A 731 7.91 -28.68 6.03
CA VAL A 731 7.66 -30.13 5.94
C VAL A 731 8.83 -30.85 5.31
N MET A 732 9.36 -30.33 4.19
CA MET A 732 10.50 -30.92 3.49
C MET A 732 11.75 -31.02 4.37
N GLU A 733 12.03 -29.99 5.18
CA GLU A 733 13.20 -29.92 6.06
C GLU A 733 13.04 -30.68 7.38
N SER A 734 11.80 -31.01 7.78
CA SER A 734 11.52 -31.71 9.05
C SER A 734 12.06 -33.15 9.11
N GLY A 735 12.28 -33.77 7.94
CA GLY A 735 12.57 -35.21 7.83
C GLY A 735 11.40 -36.14 8.20
N LYS A 736 10.20 -35.61 8.46
CA LYS A 736 9.00 -36.37 8.88
C LYS A 736 8.08 -36.79 7.73
N ASP A 737 8.29 -36.29 6.51
CA ASP A 737 7.55 -36.69 5.29
C ASP A 737 8.47 -37.36 4.25
N PRO A 738 9.02 -38.56 4.53
CA PRO A 738 9.98 -39.22 3.63
C PRO A 738 9.37 -39.61 2.28
N THR A 739 8.04 -39.69 2.16
CA THR A 739 7.36 -39.99 0.88
C THR A 739 6.98 -38.75 0.10
N GLY A 740 7.12 -37.54 0.66
CA GLY A 740 6.62 -36.29 0.07
C GLY A 740 5.09 -36.22 -0.02
N ALA A 741 4.37 -37.08 0.69
CA ALA A 741 2.92 -37.21 0.53
C ALA A 741 2.18 -36.07 1.22
N GLN A 742 2.71 -35.54 2.32
CA GLN A 742 2.15 -34.37 3.00
C GLN A 742 2.43 -33.11 2.19
N VAL A 743 3.64 -32.94 1.67
CA VAL A 743 4.02 -31.83 0.77
C VAL A 743 3.03 -31.72 -0.39
N VAL A 744 2.76 -32.83 -1.08
CA VAL A 744 1.81 -32.87 -2.22
C VAL A 744 0.40 -32.49 -1.78
N ARG A 745 -0.11 -33.04 -0.68
CA ARG A 745 -1.47 -32.71 -0.19
C ARG A 745 -1.60 -31.24 0.17
N MET A 746 -0.61 -30.68 0.85
CA MET A 746 -0.61 -29.27 1.24
C MET A 746 -0.57 -28.36 0.03
N ALA A 747 0.31 -28.63 -0.93
CA ALA A 747 0.40 -27.86 -2.16
C ALA A 747 -0.93 -27.87 -2.93
N GLN A 748 -1.58 -29.03 -3.04
CA GLN A 748 -2.90 -29.14 -3.66
C GLN A 748 -3.97 -28.34 -2.91
N TYR A 749 -3.95 -28.33 -1.58
CA TYR A 749 -4.90 -27.59 -0.74
C TYR A 749 -4.76 -26.07 -0.89
N MET A 750 -3.53 -25.56 -0.93
CA MET A 750 -3.27 -24.12 -0.92
C MET A 750 -3.24 -23.46 -2.30
N THR A 751 -2.89 -24.21 -3.36
CA THR A 751 -2.67 -23.61 -4.69
C THR A 751 -3.95 -23.11 -5.35
N ILE A 752 -5.10 -23.80 -5.17
CA ILE A 752 -6.38 -23.35 -5.75
C ILE A 752 -6.85 -22.03 -5.10
N PRO A 753 -6.93 -21.92 -3.76
CA PRO A 753 -7.24 -20.65 -3.10
C PRO A 753 -6.31 -19.50 -3.50
N LEU A 754 -5.01 -19.77 -3.65
CA LEU A 754 -4.03 -18.79 -4.12
C LEU A 754 -4.32 -18.31 -5.55
N ILE A 755 -4.57 -19.25 -6.47
CA ILE A 755 -4.99 -18.94 -7.86
C ILE A 755 -6.26 -18.10 -7.88
N ASP A 756 -7.24 -18.44 -7.04
CA ASP A 756 -8.50 -17.71 -6.97
C ASP A 756 -8.37 -16.36 -6.26
N ALA A 757 -7.32 -16.14 -5.46
CA ALA A 757 -7.00 -14.85 -4.85
C ALA A 757 -6.30 -13.93 -5.85
N ILE A 758 -5.30 -14.44 -6.59
CA ILE A 758 -4.61 -13.72 -7.68
C ILE A 758 -5.60 -13.10 -8.68
N LYS A 759 -6.69 -13.80 -9.01
CA LYS A 759 -7.69 -13.34 -9.98
C LYS A 759 -8.61 -12.22 -9.52
N GLY A 760 -8.58 -11.84 -8.25
CA GLY A 760 -9.47 -10.83 -7.67
C GLY A 760 -8.79 -9.94 -6.66
N GLU A 761 -7.47 -9.83 -6.75
CA GLU A 761 -6.64 -9.01 -5.88
C GLU A 761 -6.55 -7.59 -6.48
N PRO A 762 -7.13 -6.57 -5.83
CA PRO A 762 -7.11 -5.20 -6.35
C PRO A 762 -5.75 -4.48 -6.21
N ASP A 763 -4.93 -4.91 -5.25
CA ASP A 763 -3.67 -4.23 -4.93
C ASP A 763 -2.48 -4.87 -5.68
N VAL A 764 -1.76 -4.07 -6.46
CA VAL A 764 -0.65 -4.54 -7.30
C VAL A 764 0.51 -5.09 -6.47
N GLU A 765 0.83 -4.49 -5.33
CA GLU A 765 1.95 -4.92 -4.47
C GLU A 765 1.61 -6.25 -3.76
N VAL A 766 0.38 -6.41 -3.27
CA VAL A 766 -0.10 -7.69 -2.74
C VAL A 766 -0.10 -8.75 -3.85
N LEU A 767 -0.53 -8.39 -5.06
CA LEU A 767 -0.57 -9.29 -6.22
C LEU A 767 0.83 -9.80 -6.60
N VAL A 768 1.86 -8.96 -6.55
CA VAL A 768 3.28 -9.34 -6.73
C VAL A 768 3.64 -10.51 -5.82
N HIS A 769 3.33 -10.40 -4.51
CA HIS A 769 3.60 -11.45 -3.54
C HIS A 769 2.81 -12.74 -3.79
N MET A 770 1.54 -12.63 -4.20
CA MET A 770 0.72 -13.81 -4.52
C MET A 770 1.22 -14.56 -5.76
N VAL A 771 1.59 -13.83 -6.82
CA VAL A 771 2.16 -14.40 -8.04
C VAL A 771 3.50 -15.06 -7.73
N GLN A 772 4.36 -14.39 -6.95
CA GLN A 772 5.63 -14.96 -6.49
C GLN A 772 5.42 -16.24 -5.67
N ALA A 773 4.44 -16.27 -4.77
CA ALA A 773 4.11 -17.45 -3.98
C ALA A 773 3.72 -18.65 -4.87
N LEU A 774 2.94 -18.42 -5.93
CA LEU A 774 2.59 -19.45 -6.91
C LEU A 774 3.84 -20.00 -7.61
N GLY A 775 4.75 -19.12 -8.03
CA GLY A 775 6.05 -19.51 -8.61
C GLY A 775 6.88 -20.36 -7.65
N ARG A 776 7.05 -19.91 -6.40
CA ARG A 776 7.80 -20.64 -5.36
C ARG A 776 7.20 -22.02 -5.05
N ILE A 777 5.87 -22.15 -4.99
CA ILE A 777 5.21 -23.45 -4.83
C ILE A 777 5.51 -24.38 -6.02
N ALA A 778 5.47 -23.85 -7.24
CA ALA A 778 5.77 -24.61 -8.45
C ALA A 778 7.22 -25.12 -8.49
N GLU A 779 8.18 -24.37 -7.93
CA GLU A 779 9.59 -24.78 -7.78
C GLU A 779 9.80 -25.83 -6.71
N LEU A 780 9.16 -25.67 -5.53
CA LEU A 780 9.31 -26.60 -4.42
C LEU A 780 8.66 -27.96 -4.70
N VAL A 781 7.52 -27.96 -5.41
CA VAL A 781 6.71 -29.15 -5.65
C VAL A 781 6.75 -29.51 -7.14
N VAL A 782 7.82 -30.18 -7.55
CA VAL A 782 8.06 -30.58 -8.95
C VAL A 782 7.13 -31.71 -9.43
N ALA A 783 6.95 -31.87 -10.74
CA ALA A 783 6.11 -32.91 -11.32
C ALA A 783 6.48 -34.35 -10.85
N PRO A 784 5.49 -35.21 -10.53
CA PRO A 784 4.04 -35.02 -10.64
C PRO A 784 3.37 -34.46 -9.36
N GLY A 785 4.08 -33.70 -8.53
CA GLY A 785 3.61 -33.25 -7.22
C GLY A 785 2.41 -32.30 -7.27
N LEU A 786 2.35 -31.37 -8.22
CA LEU A 786 1.13 -30.61 -8.51
C LEU A 786 0.25 -31.37 -9.50
N SER A 787 -1.08 -31.34 -9.27
CA SER A 787 -2.03 -32.02 -10.15
C SER A 787 -2.03 -31.39 -11.56
N PRO A 788 -2.07 -32.18 -12.64
CA PRO A 788 -2.31 -31.69 -13.99
C PRO A 788 -3.57 -30.79 -14.12
N ASP A 789 -4.58 -31.03 -13.29
CA ASP A 789 -5.83 -30.24 -13.28
C ASP A 789 -5.60 -28.78 -12.84
N LEU A 790 -4.46 -28.47 -12.20
CA LEU A 790 -4.09 -27.12 -11.77
C LEU A 790 -3.42 -26.30 -12.87
N MET A 791 -2.94 -26.93 -13.95
CA MET A 791 -2.14 -26.24 -14.97
C MET A 791 -2.96 -25.19 -15.72
N VAL A 792 -4.22 -25.50 -16.06
CA VAL A 792 -5.13 -24.57 -16.72
C VAL A 792 -5.53 -23.42 -15.78
N PRO A 793 -5.98 -23.66 -14.53
CA PRO A 793 -6.20 -22.60 -13.56
C PRO A 793 -5.00 -21.68 -13.34
N ALA A 794 -3.78 -22.22 -13.27
CA ALA A 794 -2.56 -21.43 -13.09
C ALA A 794 -2.29 -20.52 -14.30
N ALA A 795 -2.42 -21.06 -15.52
CA ALA A 795 -2.31 -20.26 -16.75
C ALA A 795 -3.39 -19.17 -16.82
N GLN A 796 -4.62 -19.46 -16.38
CA GLN A 796 -5.71 -18.46 -16.31
C GLN A 796 -5.44 -17.36 -15.30
N ALA A 797 -4.82 -17.67 -14.16
CA ALA A 797 -4.41 -16.66 -13.17
C ALA A 797 -3.41 -15.68 -13.79
N LEU A 798 -2.34 -16.20 -14.40
CA LEU A 798 -1.34 -15.39 -15.11
C LEU A 798 -1.98 -14.57 -16.25
N SER A 799 -2.92 -15.15 -16.99
CA SER A 799 -3.66 -14.40 -18.01
C SER A 799 -4.53 -13.28 -17.46
N THR A 800 -5.05 -13.42 -16.23
CA THR A 800 -5.82 -12.34 -15.57
C THR A 800 -4.89 -11.20 -15.20
N VAL A 801 -3.73 -11.51 -14.58
CA VAL A 801 -2.68 -10.54 -14.27
C VAL A 801 -2.25 -9.75 -15.51
N LEU A 802 -1.96 -10.45 -16.62
CA LEU A 802 -1.57 -9.80 -17.88
C LEU A 802 -2.69 -8.97 -18.50
N LEU A 803 -3.96 -9.36 -18.34
CA LEU A 803 -5.08 -8.61 -18.89
C LEU A 803 -5.33 -7.32 -18.11
N GLU A 804 -5.28 -7.39 -16.78
CA GLU A 804 -5.50 -6.22 -15.91
C GLU A 804 -4.33 -5.24 -15.98
N SER A 805 -3.09 -5.74 -16.08
CA SER A 805 -1.91 -4.90 -16.38
C SER A 805 -2.07 -4.15 -17.70
N GLU A 806 -2.61 -4.79 -18.75
CA GLU A 806 -2.92 -4.11 -20.01
C GLU A 806 -3.96 -3.00 -19.84
N ALA A 807 -5.01 -3.26 -19.07
CA ALA A 807 -6.06 -2.27 -18.82
C ALA A 807 -5.51 -1.04 -18.09
N ARG A 808 -4.67 -1.24 -17.08
CA ARG A 808 -4.01 -0.14 -16.34
C ARG A 808 -3.03 0.63 -17.22
N ASN A 809 -2.27 -0.04 -18.08
CA ASN A 809 -1.40 0.65 -19.06
C ASN A 809 -2.22 1.54 -20.01
N ILE A 810 -3.32 1.04 -20.56
CA ILE A 810 -4.22 1.80 -21.45
C ILE A 810 -4.83 3.00 -20.71
N GLU A 811 -5.22 2.83 -19.46
CA GLU A 811 -5.74 3.92 -18.63
C GLU A 811 -4.70 5.02 -18.44
N ARG A 812 -3.44 4.66 -18.13
CA ARG A 812 -2.34 5.63 -18.02
C ARG A 812 -2.07 6.36 -19.34
N GLU A 813 -2.07 5.64 -20.47
CA GLU A 813 -1.94 6.27 -21.81
C GLU A 813 -3.07 7.27 -22.08
N GLN A 814 -4.31 6.93 -21.72
CA GLN A 814 -5.45 7.83 -21.87
C GLN A 814 -5.37 9.05 -20.95
N LEU A 815 -4.87 8.89 -19.72
CA LEU A 815 -4.61 10.00 -18.79
C LEU A 815 -3.54 10.95 -19.37
N ALA A 816 -2.50 10.42 -20.02
CA ALA A 816 -1.46 11.19 -20.66
C ALA A 816 -1.93 12.07 -21.83
N GLU A 817 -3.06 11.71 -22.45
CA GLU A 817 -3.69 12.51 -23.52
C GLU A 817 -4.61 13.62 -23.00
N GLN A 818 -4.92 13.65 -21.69
CA GLN A 818 -5.82 14.66 -21.12
C GLN A 818 -5.13 16.02 -20.96
N GLU A 819 -5.91 17.12 -21.03
CA GLU A 819 -5.42 18.49 -20.82
C GLU A 819 -4.82 18.75 -19.41
N GLU A 820 -5.03 17.81 -18.50
CA GLU A 820 -4.62 17.82 -17.09
C GLU A 820 -3.23 17.24 -16.90
N TRP A 821 -2.70 16.54 -17.90
CA TRP A 821 -1.35 16.00 -17.88
C TRP A 821 -0.32 17.13 -17.78
N ASP A 822 0.42 17.12 -16.68
CA ASP A 822 1.55 18.00 -16.45
C ASP A 822 2.74 17.20 -15.89
N GLU A 823 3.85 17.88 -15.61
CA GLU A 823 5.08 17.21 -15.17
C GLU A 823 4.88 16.40 -13.87
N GLU A 824 3.96 16.80 -12.98
CA GLU A 824 3.73 16.06 -11.72
C GLU A 824 2.97 14.76 -11.99
N ALA A 825 1.89 14.83 -12.78
CA ALA A 825 1.13 13.65 -13.18
C ALA A 825 1.98 12.63 -13.97
N GLN A 826 3.00 13.11 -14.69
CA GLN A 826 3.97 12.24 -15.33
C GLN A 826 4.86 11.51 -14.31
N GLU A 827 5.34 12.19 -13.25
CA GLU A 827 6.16 11.56 -12.20
C GLU A 827 5.35 10.49 -11.44
N ASP A 828 4.08 10.74 -11.12
CA ASP A 828 3.19 9.75 -10.50
C ASP A 828 3.01 8.50 -11.38
N ALA A 829 2.77 8.71 -12.67
CA ALA A 829 2.59 7.63 -13.63
C ALA A 829 3.87 6.80 -13.85
N GLU A 830 5.05 7.41 -13.74
CA GLU A 830 6.35 6.71 -13.75
C GLU A 830 6.47 5.78 -12.52
N GLY A 831 5.97 6.20 -11.35
CA GLY A 831 5.90 5.35 -10.15
C GLY A 831 4.97 4.15 -10.30
N ASP A 832 3.78 4.36 -10.87
CA ASP A 832 2.85 3.25 -11.19
C ASP A 832 3.43 2.29 -12.25
N GLU A 833 4.19 2.81 -13.22
CA GLU A 833 4.90 2.01 -14.21
C GLU A 833 5.94 1.08 -13.56
N GLN A 834 6.66 1.56 -12.53
CA GLN A 834 7.62 0.73 -11.79
C GLN A 834 6.94 -0.44 -11.06
N LYS A 835 5.75 -0.22 -10.48
CA LYS A 835 4.97 -1.30 -9.84
C LYS A 835 4.51 -2.34 -10.87
N GLU A 836 4.11 -1.90 -12.06
CA GLU A 836 3.76 -2.80 -13.17
C GLU A 836 4.96 -3.59 -13.70
N GLU A 837 6.14 -2.98 -13.75
CA GLU A 837 7.38 -3.65 -14.12
C GLU A 837 7.67 -4.82 -13.18
N GLU A 838 7.61 -4.60 -11.86
CA GLU A 838 7.81 -5.68 -10.88
C GLU A 838 6.78 -6.80 -11.02
N LEU A 839 5.50 -6.45 -11.21
CA LEU A 839 4.42 -7.43 -11.41
C LEU A 839 4.66 -8.30 -12.65
N LEU A 840 5.04 -7.71 -13.78
CA LEU A 840 5.32 -8.45 -15.00
C LEU A 840 6.59 -9.31 -14.88
N GLU A 841 7.61 -8.85 -14.16
CA GLU A 841 8.79 -9.66 -13.83
C GLU A 841 8.39 -10.91 -13.03
N LYS A 842 7.56 -10.77 -11.99
CA LYS A 842 7.09 -11.93 -11.21
C LYS A 842 6.18 -12.84 -12.03
N ALA A 843 5.36 -12.30 -12.92
CA ALA A 843 4.54 -13.09 -13.84
C ALA A 843 5.39 -13.91 -14.82
N ALA A 844 6.45 -13.31 -15.39
CA ALA A 844 7.40 -14.00 -16.25
C ALA A 844 8.17 -15.09 -15.48
N THR A 845 8.72 -14.76 -14.31
CA THR A 845 9.44 -15.71 -13.45
C THR A 845 8.57 -16.89 -13.02
N THR A 846 7.31 -16.63 -12.66
CA THR A 846 6.33 -17.66 -12.29
C THR A 846 5.98 -18.56 -13.49
N THR A 847 5.84 -17.97 -14.68
CA THR A 847 5.67 -18.71 -15.92
C THR A 847 6.87 -19.63 -16.18
N GLY A 848 8.08 -19.12 -15.99
CA GLY A 848 9.34 -19.87 -16.08
C GLY A 848 9.40 -21.05 -15.12
N ALA A 849 9.08 -20.83 -13.84
CA ALA A 849 9.01 -21.88 -12.81
C ALA A 849 8.04 -23.01 -13.19
N LEU A 850 6.85 -22.66 -13.71
CA LEU A 850 5.85 -23.63 -14.17
C LEU A 850 6.30 -24.37 -15.43
N LEU A 851 6.91 -23.69 -16.40
CA LEU A 851 7.48 -24.34 -17.58
C LEU A 851 8.60 -25.32 -17.20
N LYS A 852 9.54 -24.89 -16.37
CA LYS A 852 10.67 -25.71 -15.92
C LYS A 852 10.24 -26.96 -15.18
N ASN A 853 9.33 -26.81 -14.20
CA ASN A 853 9.02 -27.89 -13.25
C ASN A 853 7.76 -28.69 -13.62
N HIS A 854 6.87 -28.14 -14.46
CA HIS A 854 5.54 -28.71 -14.74
C HIS A 854 5.19 -28.84 -16.22
N SER A 855 6.14 -28.70 -17.15
CA SER A 855 5.92 -29.04 -18.57
C SER A 855 5.40 -30.46 -18.76
N LYS A 856 5.89 -31.44 -17.97
CA LYS A 856 5.42 -32.83 -18.00
C LYS A 856 4.02 -33.03 -17.41
N SER A 857 3.55 -32.09 -16.58
CA SER A 857 2.22 -32.07 -15.97
C SER A 857 1.16 -31.43 -16.88
N GLY A 858 1.55 -30.90 -18.05
CA GLY A 858 0.63 -30.30 -19.01
C GLY A 858 0.65 -28.77 -19.06
N PHE A 859 1.60 -28.10 -18.38
CA PHE A 859 1.62 -26.64 -18.34
C PHE A 859 1.82 -25.99 -19.72
N VAL A 860 2.65 -26.59 -20.59
CA VAL A 860 2.85 -26.08 -21.96
C VAL A 860 1.53 -26.04 -22.73
N GLN A 861 0.66 -27.05 -22.56
CA GLN A 861 -0.65 -27.08 -23.19
C GLN A 861 -1.59 -26.04 -22.58
N ALA A 862 -1.56 -25.86 -21.27
CA ALA A 862 -2.34 -24.83 -20.58
C ALA A 862 -1.93 -23.40 -21.00
N PHE A 863 -0.62 -23.14 -21.09
CA PHE A 863 -0.05 -21.85 -21.50
C PHE A 863 -0.49 -21.43 -22.90
N ARG A 864 -0.75 -22.40 -23.78
CA ARG A 864 -1.21 -22.20 -25.17
C ARG A 864 -2.73 -22.27 -25.33
N MET A 865 -3.45 -22.67 -24.29
CA MET A 865 -4.90 -22.83 -24.35
C MET A 865 -5.56 -21.45 -24.37
N PRO A 866 -6.37 -21.11 -25.39
CA PRO A 866 -7.14 -19.88 -25.39
C PRO A 866 -8.20 -19.94 -24.30
N ASN A 867 -8.24 -18.92 -23.44
CA ASN A 867 -9.22 -18.81 -22.37
C ASN A 867 -10.05 -17.54 -22.57
N LYS A 868 -11.35 -17.60 -22.23
CA LYS A 868 -12.18 -16.40 -22.08
C LYS A 868 -12.13 -15.96 -20.62
N LEU A 869 -11.74 -14.71 -20.39
CA LEU A 869 -11.54 -14.17 -19.05
C LEU A 869 -12.67 -13.23 -18.62
N GLY A 870 -13.54 -12.80 -19.53
CA GLY A 870 -14.73 -12.01 -19.23
C GLY A 870 -15.81 -12.10 -20.30
N GLU A 871 -16.99 -11.55 -20.00
CA GLU A 871 -18.03 -11.36 -21.00
C GLU A 871 -17.58 -10.31 -22.03
N GLY A 872 -17.63 -10.65 -23.33
CA GLY A 872 -17.24 -9.74 -24.41
C GLY A 872 -15.77 -9.78 -24.83
N THR A 873 -14.88 -10.51 -24.14
CA THR A 873 -13.47 -10.66 -24.55
C THR A 873 -13.25 -11.80 -25.55
N ASP A 874 -12.36 -11.59 -26.51
CA ASP A 874 -11.87 -12.68 -27.37
C ASP A 874 -11.10 -13.73 -26.56
N ALA A 875 -11.15 -14.99 -27.01
CA ALA A 875 -10.39 -16.05 -26.35
C ALA A 875 -8.90 -15.92 -26.71
N VAL A 876 -8.07 -15.61 -25.72
CA VAL A 876 -6.61 -15.42 -25.90
C VAL A 876 -5.87 -16.33 -24.91
N SER A 877 -4.76 -16.92 -25.36
CA SER A 877 -3.89 -17.74 -24.51
C SER A 877 -2.86 -16.88 -23.77
N THR A 878 -2.34 -17.37 -22.64
CA THR A 878 -1.25 -16.71 -21.91
C THR A 878 -0.03 -16.48 -22.81
N MET A 879 0.32 -17.46 -23.66
CA MET A 879 1.39 -17.32 -24.65
C MET A 879 1.16 -16.16 -25.62
N GLN A 880 -0.06 -15.99 -26.12
CA GLN A 880 -0.39 -14.88 -27.04
C GLN A 880 -0.34 -13.51 -26.33
N MET A 881 -0.68 -13.45 -25.04
CA MET A 881 -0.60 -12.20 -24.25
C MET A 881 0.85 -11.75 -24.06
N PHE A 882 1.78 -12.68 -23.82
CA PHE A 882 3.22 -12.37 -23.85
C PHE A 882 3.71 -12.05 -25.26
N TRP A 883 3.21 -12.74 -26.29
CA TRP A 883 3.60 -12.47 -27.67
C TRP A 883 3.32 -11.02 -28.10
N VAL A 884 2.14 -10.48 -27.79
CA VAL A 884 1.78 -9.10 -28.13
C VAL A 884 2.71 -8.10 -27.44
N ARG A 885 3.14 -8.40 -26.21
CA ARG A 885 4.09 -7.58 -25.44
C ARG A 885 5.49 -7.53 -26.02
N MET A 886 5.86 -8.50 -26.85
CA MET A 886 7.14 -8.51 -27.56
C MET A 886 7.18 -7.52 -28.73
N HIS A 887 6.07 -6.85 -29.07
CA HIS A 887 6.05 -5.88 -30.17
C HIS A 887 6.90 -4.63 -29.87
N ALA A 888 7.55 -4.06 -30.89
CA ALA A 888 8.51 -2.95 -30.72
C ALA A 888 7.88 -1.63 -30.24
N SER A 889 6.54 -1.53 -30.24
CA SER A 889 5.82 -0.36 -29.71
C SER A 889 5.51 -0.46 -28.21
N ARG A 890 5.81 -1.59 -27.57
CA ARG A 890 5.53 -1.83 -26.14
C ARG A 890 6.68 -1.32 -25.29
N GLN A 891 6.44 -1.14 -24.00
CA GLN A 891 7.46 -0.64 -23.06
C GLN A 891 8.59 -1.64 -22.86
N ALA A 892 9.75 -1.18 -22.39
CA ALA A 892 10.95 -2.02 -22.24
C ALA A 892 10.71 -3.22 -21.30
N TYR A 893 10.14 -2.96 -20.12
CA TYR A 893 9.82 -3.99 -19.14
C TYR A 893 8.83 -5.05 -19.67
N GLU A 894 7.92 -4.67 -20.56
CA GLU A 894 7.00 -5.62 -21.21
C GLU A 894 7.69 -6.50 -22.23
N ARG A 895 8.59 -5.92 -23.04
CA ARG A 895 9.41 -6.67 -23.99
C ARG A 895 10.33 -7.63 -23.24
N TYR A 896 10.94 -7.19 -22.14
CA TYR A 896 11.76 -7.99 -21.25
C TYR A 896 10.99 -9.19 -20.69
N ALA A 897 9.85 -8.95 -20.03
CA ALA A 897 9.02 -10.02 -19.45
C ALA A 897 8.55 -11.04 -20.51
N ALA A 898 8.19 -10.56 -21.71
CA ALA A 898 7.84 -11.43 -22.83
C ALA A 898 9.03 -12.28 -23.29
N LEU A 899 10.21 -11.69 -23.47
CA LEU A 899 11.42 -12.41 -23.86
C LEU A 899 11.73 -13.53 -22.85
N CYS A 900 11.74 -13.22 -21.55
CA CYS A 900 11.98 -14.22 -20.51
C CYS A 900 10.98 -15.39 -20.57
N ALA A 901 9.68 -15.12 -20.73
CA ALA A 901 8.67 -16.17 -20.84
C ALA A 901 8.87 -17.08 -22.07
N PHE A 902 9.29 -16.51 -23.21
CA PHE A 902 9.61 -17.30 -24.40
C PHE A 902 10.94 -18.05 -24.29
N ASP A 903 11.94 -17.47 -23.63
CA ASP A 903 13.23 -18.12 -23.37
C ASP A 903 13.02 -19.40 -22.55
N ASP A 904 12.21 -19.32 -21.50
CA ASP A 904 11.83 -20.46 -20.68
C ASP A 904 10.97 -21.48 -21.45
N LEU A 905 10.07 -21.02 -22.32
CA LEU A 905 9.28 -21.93 -23.17
C LEU A 905 10.19 -22.70 -24.14
N ILE A 906 11.16 -22.04 -24.75
CA ILE A 906 12.12 -22.67 -25.66
C ILE A 906 13.03 -23.64 -24.89
N MET A 907 13.49 -23.24 -23.70
CA MET A 907 14.37 -24.06 -22.87
C MET A 907 13.68 -25.33 -22.35
N TYR A 908 12.45 -25.20 -21.82
CA TYR A 908 11.80 -26.26 -21.05
C TYR A 908 10.59 -26.90 -21.76
N GLY A 909 10.04 -26.26 -22.79
CA GLY A 909 8.83 -26.69 -23.50
C GLY A 909 9.04 -27.84 -24.51
N GLY A 910 10.27 -28.32 -24.68
CA GLY A 910 10.59 -29.43 -25.59
C GLY A 910 10.24 -29.12 -27.05
N ALA A 911 9.55 -30.04 -27.73
CA ALA A 911 9.20 -29.87 -29.15
C ALA A 911 8.31 -28.64 -29.39
N GLU A 912 7.44 -28.30 -28.45
CA GLU A 912 6.58 -27.12 -28.57
C GLU A 912 7.39 -25.83 -28.39
N GLY A 913 8.39 -25.83 -27.50
CA GLY A 913 9.35 -24.73 -27.37
C GLY A 913 10.17 -24.52 -28.63
N VAL A 914 10.66 -25.60 -29.24
CA VAL A 914 11.36 -25.51 -30.53
C VAL A 914 10.46 -24.98 -31.64
N SER A 915 9.16 -25.27 -31.59
CA SER A 915 8.20 -24.85 -32.63
C SER A 915 8.02 -23.33 -32.73
N VAL A 916 8.26 -22.59 -31.65
CA VAL A 916 8.09 -21.12 -31.62
C VAL A 916 9.34 -20.35 -32.02
N ILE A 917 10.52 -21.02 -32.12
CA ILE A 917 11.80 -20.37 -32.44
C ILE A 917 11.71 -19.59 -33.76
N SER A 918 11.04 -20.12 -34.77
CA SER A 918 10.94 -19.45 -36.07
C SER A 918 10.18 -18.13 -36.01
N ASP A 919 9.27 -18.01 -35.05
CA ASP A 919 8.47 -16.81 -34.85
C ASP A 919 9.19 -15.83 -33.90
N THR A 920 9.81 -16.32 -32.83
CA THR A 920 10.42 -15.47 -31.77
C THR A 920 11.85 -15.00 -32.10
N LEU A 921 12.67 -15.82 -32.75
CA LEU A 921 14.09 -15.51 -32.99
C LEU A 921 14.33 -14.20 -33.77
N PRO A 922 13.52 -13.82 -34.79
CA PRO A 922 13.66 -12.53 -35.44
C PRO A 922 13.54 -11.34 -34.48
N ALA A 923 12.63 -11.40 -33.50
CA ALA A 923 12.45 -10.37 -32.49
C ALA A 923 13.63 -10.37 -31.50
N MET A 924 14.03 -11.54 -30.98
CA MET A 924 15.21 -11.68 -30.10
C MET A 924 16.48 -11.14 -30.76
N LYS A 925 16.68 -11.44 -32.05
CA LYS A 925 17.80 -10.86 -32.82
C LYS A 925 17.71 -9.33 -32.84
N ALA A 926 16.54 -8.76 -33.13
CA ALA A 926 16.38 -7.31 -33.19
C ALA A 926 16.67 -6.65 -31.83
N TYR A 927 16.23 -7.28 -30.74
CA TYR A 927 16.39 -6.79 -29.38
C TYR A 927 17.77 -7.02 -28.77
N CYS A 928 18.65 -7.82 -29.39
CA CYS A 928 20.06 -7.85 -29.00
C CYS A 928 20.71 -6.45 -29.03
N THR A 929 20.21 -5.54 -29.86
CA THR A 929 20.68 -4.14 -29.94
C THR A 929 19.64 -3.14 -29.47
N ASP A 930 18.74 -3.52 -28.56
CA ASP A 930 17.79 -2.61 -27.93
C ASP A 930 18.51 -1.49 -27.14
N GLN A 931 17.83 -0.37 -26.91
CA GLN A 931 18.37 0.73 -26.10
C GLN A 931 18.43 0.33 -24.63
N ASP A 932 17.46 -0.46 -24.19
CA ASP A 932 17.36 -0.95 -22.83
C ASP A 932 18.31 -2.15 -22.58
N ALA A 933 19.01 -2.15 -21.45
CA ALA A 933 20.02 -3.17 -21.15
C ALA A 933 19.42 -4.52 -20.79
N ASP A 934 18.30 -4.55 -20.06
CA ASP A 934 17.65 -5.76 -19.61
C ASP A 934 16.98 -6.46 -20.79
N VAL A 935 16.39 -5.69 -21.70
CA VAL A 935 15.88 -6.21 -22.98
C VAL A 935 17.02 -6.83 -23.81
N ARG A 936 18.20 -6.20 -23.89
CA ARG A 936 19.37 -6.78 -24.57
C ARG A 936 19.82 -8.08 -23.91
N GLN A 937 19.82 -8.13 -22.58
CA GLN A 937 20.20 -9.30 -21.80
C GLN A 937 19.28 -10.49 -22.08
N ALA A 938 17.97 -10.31 -21.92
CA ALA A 938 16.98 -11.35 -22.20
C ALA A 938 17.06 -11.81 -23.67
N ALA A 939 17.14 -10.87 -24.61
CA ALA A 939 17.27 -11.19 -26.03
C ALA A 939 18.53 -12.01 -26.37
N ALA A 940 19.68 -11.63 -25.81
CA ALA A 940 20.93 -12.36 -26.00
C ALA A 940 20.87 -13.77 -25.38
N PHE A 941 20.32 -13.90 -24.17
CA PHE A 941 20.08 -15.18 -23.51
C PHE A 941 19.22 -16.09 -24.40
N GLY A 942 18.06 -15.60 -24.85
CA GLY A 942 17.14 -16.29 -25.76
C GLY A 942 17.77 -16.77 -27.05
N VAL A 943 18.59 -15.93 -27.70
CA VAL A 943 19.37 -16.31 -28.89
C VAL A 943 20.30 -17.48 -28.59
N GLY A 944 21.00 -17.43 -27.44
CA GLY A 944 21.88 -18.50 -26.98
C GLY A 944 21.13 -19.83 -26.81
N ILE A 945 19.95 -19.79 -26.19
CA ILE A 945 19.11 -20.98 -26.00
C ILE A 945 18.58 -21.49 -27.35
N CYS A 946 18.10 -20.61 -28.22
CA CYS A 946 17.67 -20.98 -29.57
C CYS A 946 18.79 -21.67 -30.36
N ALA A 947 20.04 -21.22 -30.22
CA ALA A 947 21.18 -21.88 -30.86
C ALA A 947 21.39 -23.30 -30.30
N GLN A 948 21.28 -23.45 -28.98
CA GLN A 948 21.50 -24.71 -28.26
C GLN A 948 20.46 -25.79 -28.60
N VAL A 949 19.17 -25.44 -28.67
CA VAL A 949 18.08 -26.43 -28.84
C VAL A 949 17.43 -26.41 -30.23
N GLY A 950 17.59 -25.32 -31.00
CA GLY A 950 16.76 -25.05 -32.18
C GLY A 950 17.16 -25.80 -33.46
N GLY A 951 18.36 -26.35 -33.56
CA GLY A 951 18.78 -27.13 -34.73
C GLY A 951 18.56 -26.37 -36.06
N GLU A 952 17.81 -26.97 -36.98
CA GLU A 952 17.46 -26.36 -38.28
C GLU A 952 16.54 -25.14 -38.16
N ALA A 953 15.69 -25.05 -37.14
CA ALA A 953 14.79 -23.92 -36.92
C ALA A 953 15.56 -22.63 -36.63
N PHE A 954 16.68 -22.73 -35.91
CA PHE A 954 17.59 -21.61 -35.66
C PHE A 954 18.25 -21.11 -36.96
N MET A 955 18.81 -22.04 -37.74
CA MET A 955 19.51 -21.75 -38.99
C MET A 955 18.60 -21.10 -40.03
N SER A 956 17.37 -21.62 -40.18
CA SER A 956 16.42 -21.20 -41.22
C SER A 956 15.77 -19.83 -40.97
N SER A 957 15.75 -19.35 -39.73
CA SER A 957 15.10 -18.08 -39.37
C SER A 957 16.06 -16.89 -39.38
N ALA A 958 17.08 -16.90 -38.52
CA ALA A 958 18.00 -15.75 -38.40
C ALA A 958 19.41 -16.09 -37.87
N GLY A 959 19.78 -17.37 -37.75
CA GLY A 959 20.98 -17.82 -37.05
C GLY A 959 22.31 -17.20 -37.52
N SER A 960 22.52 -17.05 -38.83
CA SER A 960 23.74 -16.39 -39.33
C SER A 960 23.72 -14.86 -39.17
N ALA A 961 22.52 -14.26 -39.15
CA ALA A 961 22.37 -12.80 -39.08
C ALA A 961 22.56 -12.26 -37.66
N VAL A 962 22.22 -13.05 -36.63
CA VAL A 962 22.30 -12.61 -35.23
C VAL A 962 23.72 -12.51 -34.69
N VAL A 963 24.67 -13.27 -35.24
CA VAL A 963 26.09 -13.24 -34.84
C VAL A 963 26.69 -11.84 -34.94
N HIS A 964 26.31 -11.08 -35.97
CA HIS A 964 26.80 -9.71 -36.15
C HIS A 964 26.22 -8.74 -35.11
N ASP A 965 24.96 -8.94 -34.70
CA ASP A 965 24.33 -8.08 -33.69
C ASP A 965 24.91 -8.38 -32.30
N LEU A 966 25.17 -9.64 -31.96
CA LEU A 966 25.91 -10.01 -30.75
C LEU A 966 27.32 -9.38 -30.73
N GLU A 967 28.05 -9.41 -31.85
CA GLU A 967 29.36 -8.75 -31.94
C GLU A 967 29.28 -7.25 -31.65
N LYS A 968 28.23 -6.55 -32.10
CA LYS A 968 28.06 -5.12 -31.81
C LYS A 968 27.91 -4.87 -30.31
N VAL A 969 27.12 -5.67 -29.61
CA VAL A 969 26.92 -5.56 -28.16
C VAL A 969 28.26 -5.74 -27.44
N ILE A 970 29.00 -6.79 -27.79
CA ILE A 970 30.28 -7.12 -27.14
C ILE A 970 31.34 -6.03 -27.38
N ARG A 971 31.31 -5.38 -28.56
CA ARG A 971 32.25 -4.32 -28.94
C ARG A 971 31.80 -2.92 -28.53
N ASP A 972 30.62 -2.77 -27.94
CA ASP A 972 30.15 -1.46 -27.51
C ASP A 972 31.15 -0.86 -26.49
N PRO A 973 31.56 0.41 -26.64
CA PRO A 973 32.48 1.04 -25.69
C PRO A 973 31.99 1.01 -24.24
N ASN A 974 30.68 0.94 -24.03
CA ASN A 974 30.01 0.89 -22.73
C ASN A 974 29.62 -0.52 -22.30
N ALA A 975 30.02 -1.58 -23.03
CA ALA A 975 29.69 -2.98 -22.74
C ALA A 975 30.10 -3.44 -21.32
N ARG A 976 31.06 -2.75 -20.69
CA ARG A 976 31.53 -3.03 -19.32
C ARG A 976 31.06 -2.02 -18.27
N SER A 977 30.12 -1.15 -18.62
CA SER A 977 29.45 -0.30 -17.63
C SER A 977 28.59 -1.15 -16.69
N GLU A 978 28.33 -0.64 -15.50
CA GLU A 978 27.50 -1.31 -14.48
C GLU A 978 26.12 -1.72 -15.02
N VAL A 979 25.54 -0.90 -15.88
CA VAL A 979 24.21 -1.13 -16.48
C VAL A 979 24.25 -2.15 -17.64
N ALA A 980 25.34 -2.23 -18.41
CA ALA A 980 25.38 -3.04 -19.64
C ALA A 980 26.16 -4.35 -19.53
N VAL A 981 26.87 -4.57 -18.42
CA VAL A 981 27.80 -5.71 -18.29
C VAL A 981 27.08 -7.07 -18.29
N GLN A 982 25.89 -7.19 -17.68
CA GLN A 982 25.12 -8.44 -17.70
C GLN A 982 24.61 -8.80 -19.10
N ALA A 983 24.11 -7.80 -19.85
CA ALA A 983 23.74 -7.98 -21.25
C ALA A 983 24.93 -8.42 -22.12
N SER A 984 26.12 -7.88 -21.84
CA SER A 984 27.35 -8.22 -22.54
C SER A 984 27.84 -9.63 -22.19
N ASP A 985 27.76 -10.03 -20.93
CA ASP A 985 28.05 -11.41 -20.49
C ASP A 985 27.14 -12.40 -21.22
N ASN A 986 25.84 -12.10 -21.31
CA ASN A 986 24.86 -12.92 -22.03
C ASN A 986 25.12 -12.95 -23.55
N ALA A 987 25.54 -11.83 -24.16
CA ALA A 987 25.89 -11.79 -25.58
C ALA A 987 27.12 -12.66 -25.92
N VAL A 988 28.14 -12.64 -25.06
CA VAL A 988 29.32 -13.51 -25.20
C VAL A 988 28.95 -14.97 -25.01
N SER A 989 28.11 -15.26 -24.03
CA SER A 989 27.62 -16.62 -23.80
C SER A 989 26.80 -17.14 -24.97
N ALA A 990 25.93 -16.30 -25.55
CA ALA A 990 25.17 -16.64 -26.75
C ALA A 990 26.09 -16.95 -27.94
N LEU A 991 27.14 -16.15 -28.16
CA LEU A 991 28.13 -16.39 -29.21
C LEU A 991 28.90 -17.71 -28.97
N LEU A 992 29.19 -18.04 -27.70
CA LEU A 992 29.80 -19.29 -27.31
C LEU A 992 28.88 -20.49 -27.56
N LYS A 993 27.58 -20.40 -27.21
CA LYS A 993 26.54 -21.39 -27.50
C LYS A 993 26.39 -21.60 -29.01
N ILE A 994 26.40 -20.53 -29.81
CA ILE A 994 26.41 -20.63 -31.30
C ILE A 994 27.66 -21.37 -31.79
N MET A 995 28.83 -21.08 -31.23
CA MET A 995 30.07 -21.76 -31.61
C MET A 995 30.04 -23.26 -31.31
N GLU A 996 29.41 -23.65 -30.21
CA GLU A 996 29.26 -25.04 -29.81
C GLU A 996 28.23 -25.80 -30.65
N TYR A 997 27.01 -25.25 -30.74
CA TYR A 997 25.85 -25.98 -31.25
C TYR A 997 25.51 -25.65 -32.71
N GLN A 998 25.89 -24.47 -33.20
CA GLN A 998 25.55 -23.96 -34.54
C GLN A 998 26.77 -23.39 -35.28
N PRO A 999 27.91 -24.12 -35.35
CA PRO A 999 29.17 -23.57 -35.85
C PRO A 999 29.11 -23.08 -37.31
N ALA A 1000 28.16 -23.59 -38.11
CA ALA A 1000 27.92 -23.14 -39.47
C ALA A 1000 27.51 -21.66 -39.56
N CYS A 1001 26.91 -21.08 -38.51
CA CYS A 1001 26.54 -19.67 -38.46
C CYS A 1001 27.73 -18.71 -38.49
N LEU A 1002 28.89 -19.16 -38.01
CA LEU A 1002 30.08 -18.31 -37.87
C LEU A 1002 30.78 -18.05 -39.21
N GLY A 1003 30.52 -18.88 -40.23
CA GLY A 1003 31.14 -18.78 -41.56
C GLY A 1003 32.67 -18.75 -41.49
N ASP A 1004 33.29 -17.98 -42.39
CA ASP A 1004 34.75 -17.82 -42.47
C ASP A 1004 35.34 -17.03 -41.28
N ASN A 1005 34.49 -16.38 -40.47
CA ASN A 1005 34.89 -15.53 -39.34
C ASN A 1005 35.01 -16.28 -38.00
N ALA A 1006 34.82 -17.60 -37.98
CA ALA A 1006 34.79 -18.40 -36.75
C ALA A 1006 36.01 -18.19 -35.83
N MET A 1007 37.21 -18.03 -36.39
CA MET A 1007 38.44 -17.73 -35.64
C MET A 1007 38.44 -16.33 -35.01
N SER A 1008 37.84 -15.35 -35.70
CA SER A 1008 37.72 -13.96 -35.22
C SER A 1008 36.79 -13.89 -34.01
N TYR A 1009 35.66 -14.59 -34.07
CA TYR A 1009 34.71 -14.67 -32.95
C TYR A 1009 35.29 -15.42 -31.75
N GLY A 1010 36.08 -16.48 -31.97
CA GLY A 1010 36.79 -17.16 -30.89
C GLY A 1010 37.79 -16.26 -30.18
N ARG A 1011 38.47 -15.37 -30.92
CA ARG A 1011 39.31 -14.32 -30.33
C ARG A 1011 38.49 -13.29 -29.55
N LEU A 1012 37.38 -12.83 -30.11
CA LEU A 1012 36.49 -11.86 -29.44
C LEU A 1012 35.98 -12.37 -28.09
N ILE A 1013 35.53 -13.63 -28.02
CA ILE A 1013 35.11 -14.28 -26.77
C ILE A 1013 36.25 -14.28 -25.75
N LEU A 1014 37.46 -14.67 -26.17
CA LEU A 1014 38.63 -14.73 -25.28
C LEU A 1014 39.09 -13.35 -24.81
N GLU A 1015 39.01 -12.33 -25.66
CA GLU A 1015 39.32 -10.95 -25.31
C GLU A 1015 38.37 -10.45 -24.21
N TYR A 1016 37.09 -10.82 -24.29
CA TYR A 1016 36.11 -10.49 -23.27
C TYR A 1016 36.38 -11.24 -21.95
N LEU A 1017 36.50 -12.57 -21.96
CA LEU A 1017 36.64 -13.34 -20.71
C LEU A 1017 37.85 -12.90 -19.85
N PRO A 1018 37.75 -12.88 -18.51
CA PRO A 1018 36.69 -13.48 -17.69
C PRO A 1018 35.40 -12.65 -17.63
N ALA A 1019 34.29 -13.37 -17.50
CA ALA A 1019 32.97 -12.80 -17.20
C ALA A 1019 32.72 -12.85 -15.69
N GLU A 1020 32.07 -11.82 -15.14
CA GLU A 1020 31.99 -11.63 -13.69
C GLU A 1020 30.63 -11.13 -13.22
N ALA A 1021 29.79 -10.56 -14.10
CA ALA A 1021 28.57 -9.89 -13.68
C ALA A 1021 27.37 -10.86 -13.62
N ASP A 1022 27.14 -11.66 -14.66
CA ASP A 1022 26.17 -12.75 -14.61
C ASP A 1022 26.86 -14.03 -14.15
N THR A 1023 26.80 -14.33 -12.86
CA THR A 1023 27.49 -15.49 -12.25
C THR A 1023 27.06 -16.83 -12.86
N ALA A 1024 25.80 -16.98 -13.30
CA ALA A 1024 25.29 -18.22 -13.87
C ALA A 1024 25.89 -18.45 -15.27
N GLU A 1025 25.82 -17.44 -16.13
CA GLU A 1025 26.39 -17.49 -17.48
C GLU A 1025 27.93 -17.47 -17.45
N ALA A 1026 28.56 -16.79 -16.48
CA ALA A 1026 30.00 -16.84 -16.26
C ALA A 1026 30.49 -18.26 -15.98
N LYS A 1027 29.84 -18.99 -15.05
CA LYS A 1027 30.17 -20.40 -14.77
C LYS A 1027 30.09 -21.26 -16.04
N LEU A 1028 29.01 -21.10 -16.81
CA LEU A 1028 28.79 -21.81 -18.06
C LEU A 1028 29.87 -21.49 -19.11
N MET A 1029 30.20 -20.21 -19.28
CA MET A 1029 31.19 -19.75 -20.25
C MET A 1029 32.59 -20.30 -19.92
N HIS A 1030 33.01 -20.20 -18.66
CA HIS A 1030 34.33 -20.71 -18.24
C HIS A 1030 34.40 -22.24 -18.32
N ALA A 1031 33.35 -22.95 -17.94
CA ALA A 1031 33.28 -24.41 -18.09
C ALA A 1031 33.35 -24.83 -19.56
N THR A 1032 32.66 -24.12 -20.44
CA THR A 1032 32.68 -24.38 -21.90
C THR A 1032 34.04 -24.05 -22.51
N LEU A 1033 34.69 -22.97 -22.07
CA LEU A 1033 36.07 -22.66 -22.46
C LEU A 1033 37.02 -23.81 -22.11
N VAL A 1034 36.92 -24.37 -20.89
CA VAL A 1034 37.73 -25.54 -20.48
C VAL A 1034 37.51 -26.70 -21.45
N ARG A 1035 36.26 -27.02 -21.79
CA ARG A 1035 35.94 -28.10 -22.74
C ARG A 1035 36.54 -27.86 -24.13
N PHE A 1036 36.46 -26.64 -24.66
CA PHE A 1036 37.05 -26.29 -25.95
C PHE A 1036 38.58 -26.41 -25.96
N VAL A 1037 39.24 -25.98 -24.88
CA VAL A 1037 40.69 -26.13 -24.76
C VAL A 1037 41.09 -27.60 -24.64
N GLN A 1038 40.34 -28.41 -23.86
CA GLN A 1038 40.56 -29.85 -23.76
C GLN A 1038 40.45 -30.55 -25.12
N ALA A 1039 39.44 -30.19 -25.90
CA ALA A 1039 39.16 -30.72 -27.23
C ALA A 1039 40.16 -30.26 -28.31
N GLY A 1040 41.00 -29.27 -28.01
CA GLY A 1040 41.95 -28.74 -28.99
C GLY A 1040 41.29 -27.85 -30.05
N ASP A 1041 40.21 -27.13 -29.70
CA ASP A 1041 39.43 -26.35 -30.66
C ASP A 1041 40.26 -25.18 -31.23
N THR A 1042 40.53 -25.23 -32.53
CA THR A 1042 41.37 -24.23 -33.21
C THR A 1042 40.75 -22.85 -33.23
N ARG A 1043 39.41 -22.72 -33.15
CA ARG A 1043 38.71 -21.43 -33.11
C ARG A 1043 39.05 -20.63 -31.86
N ILE A 1044 39.25 -21.32 -30.74
CA ILE A 1044 39.65 -20.74 -29.46
C ILE A 1044 41.17 -20.64 -29.36
N LEU A 1045 41.89 -21.74 -29.65
CA LEU A 1045 43.35 -21.78 -29.50
C LEU A 1045 44.08 -20.81 -30.44
N GLY A 1046 43.50 -20.51 -31.60
CA GLY A 1046 44.17 -19.79 -32.67
C GLY A 1046 45.13 -20.69 -33.45
N GLU A 1047 45.56 -20.22 -34.63
CA GLU A 1047 46.61 -20.91 -35.38
C GLU A 1047 47.87 -21.05 -34.53
N ASN A 1048 48.44 -22.26 -34.48
CA ASN A 1048 49.61 -22.59 -33.66
C ASN A 1048 49.44 -22.26 -32.16
N ALA A 1049 48.22 -22.28 -31.64
CA ALA A 1049 47.90 -21.93 -30.25
C ALA A 1049 48.27 -20.47 -29.87
N ALA A 1050 48.18 -19.53 -30.81
CA ALA A 1050 48.52 -18.13 -30.58
C ALA A 1050 47.74 -17.45 -29.43
N ASN A 1051 46.53 -17.93 -29.10
CA ASN A 1051 45.70 -17.36 -28.03
C ASN A 1051 45.99 -17.97 -26.64
N MET A 1052 46.94 -18.90 -26.52
CA MET A 1052 47.33 -19.54 -25.26
C MET A 1052 47.59 -18.57 -24.09
N PRO A 1053 48.24 -17.39 -24.27
CA PRO A 1053 48.46 -16.46 -23.17
C PRO A 1053 47.15 -15.98 -22.52
N ARG A 1054 46.15 -15.64 -23.34
CA ARG A 1054 44.84 -15.17 -22.84
C ARG A 1054 44.05 -16.31 -22.21
N ILE A 1055 44.11 -17.51 -22.77
CA ILE A 1055 43.46 -18.71 -22.20
C ILE A 1055 44.01 -18.99 -20.80
N LEU A 1056 45.33 -18.96 -20.62
CA LEU A 1056 45.97 -19.15 -19.31
C LEU A 1056 45.55 -18.05 -18.33
N PHE A 1057 45.51 -16.79 -18.78
CA PHE A 1057 45.04 -15.68 -17.95
C PHE A 1057 43.63 -15.93 -17.42
N VAL A 1058 42.68 -16.29 -18.29
CA VAL A 1058 41.28 -16.52 -17.90
C VAL A 1058 41.17 -17.69 -16.94
N LEU A 1059 41.70 -18.86 -17.30
CA LEU A 1059 41.59 -20.07 -16.48
C LEU A 1059 42.21 -19.87 -15.09
N LEU A 1060 43.37 -19.23 -15.00
CA LEU A 1060 44.02 -18.97 -13.71
C LEU A 1060 43.28 -17.91 -12.89
N SER A 1061 42.65 -16.92 -13.52
CA SER A 1061 41.89 -15.89 -12.81
C SER A 1061 40.68 -16.49 -12.09
N VAL A 1062 39.93 -17.37 -12.76
CA VAL A 1062 38.69 -17.96 -12.22
C VAL A 1062 38.90 -19.22 -11.37
N LEU A 1063 40.04 -19.90 -11.49
CA LEU A 1063 40.28 -21.14 -10.75
C LEU A 1063 40.27 -20.90 -9.23
N GLY A 1064 39.42 -21.61 -8.49
CA GLY A 1064 39.27 -21.44 -7.05
C GLY A 1064 38.42 -20.22 -6.65
N THR A 1065 37.74 -19.61 -7.60
CA THR A 1065 36.66 -18.62 -7.38
C THR A 1065 35.31 -19.28 -7.65
N GLU A 1066 34.22 -18.61 -7.29
CA GLU A 1066 32.86 -19.08 -7.62
C GLU A 1066 32.51 -18.97 -9.11
N LEU A 1067 33.31 -18.27 -9.92
CA LEU A 1067 33.06 -18.05 -11.35
C LEU A 1067 33.33 -19.27 -12.23
N LEU A 1068 33.85 -20.37 -11.65
CA LEU A 1068 34.07 -21.63 -12.33
C LEU A 1068 33.21 -22.72 -11.69
N GLU A 1069 32.47 -23.46 -12.52
CA GLU A 1069 31.66 -24.57 -12.04
C GLU A 1069 32.53 -25.65 -11.36
N GLU A 1070 32.02 -26.23 -10.27
CA GLU A 1070 32.75 -27.26 -9.51
C GLU A 1070 33.12 -28.45 -10.40
N SER A 1071 32.19 -28.86 -11.28
CA SER A 1071 32.38 -29.93 -12.26
C SER A 1071 33.52 -29.65 -13.26
N ALA A 1072 33.81 -28.36 -13.53
CA ALA A 1072 34.83 -27.90 -14.46
C ALA A 1072 36.18 -27.60 -13.79
N THR A 1073 36.24 -27.51 -12.46
CA THR A 1073 37.47 -27.17 -11.72
C THR A 1073 38.58 -28.19 -11.93
N ARG A 1074 38.28 -29.48 -11.76
CA ARG A 1074 39.24 -30.55 -12.01
C ARG A 1074 39.68 -30.63 -13.49
N PRO A 1075 38.74 -30.63 -14.46
CA PRO A 1075 39.05 -30.46 -15.87
C PRO A 1075 40.00 -29.29 -16.20
N ALA A 1076 39.81 -28.13 -15.58
CA ALA A 1076 40.66 -26.95 -15.80
C ALA A 1076 42.09 -27.17 -15.30
N VAL A 1077 42.26 -27.78 -14.12
CA VAL A 1077 43.58 -28.16 -13.59
C VAL A 1077 44.27 -29.16 -14.51
N ASP A 1078 43.53 -30.17 -14.97
CA ASP A 1078 44.08 -31.21 -15.85
C ASP A 1078 44.47 -30.63 -17.22
N VAL A 1079 43.74 -29.63 -17.74
CA VAL A 1079 44.16 -28.84 -18.91
C VAL A 1079 45.52 -28.20 -18.66
N ILE A 1080 45.64 -27.40 -17.60
CA ILE A 1080 46.84 -26.62 -17.29
C ILE A 1080 48.07 -27.54 -17.14
N LYS A 1081 47.92 -28.65 -16.40
CA LYS A 1081 48.99 -29.66 -16.24
C LYS A 1081 49.32 -30.39 -17.54
N GLY A 1082 48.32 -30.60 -18.39
CA GLY A 1082 48.49 -31.30 -19.67
C GLY A 1082 49.16 -30.47 -20.77
N LEU A 1083 49.26 -29.15 -20.62
CA LEU A 1083 49.76 -28.25 -21.67
C LEU A 1083 51.20 -28.58 -22.11
N GLU A 1084 52.11 -28.88 -21.17
CA GLU A 1084 53.52 -29.21 -21.46
C GLU A 1084 53.67 -30.45 -22.36
N SER A 1085 52.71 -31.38 -22.29
CA SER A 1085 52.70 -32.58 -23.12
C SER A 1085 52.08 -32.36 -24.50
N LYS A 1086 51.23 -31.33 -24.66
CA LYS A 1086 50.44 -31.07 -25.87
C LYS A 1086 51.04 -30.00 -26.78
N TYR A 1087 51.84 -29.06 -26.26
CA TYR A 1087 52.33 -27.90 -27.02
C TYR A 1087 53.85 -27.71 -26.89
N PRO A 1088 54.53 -27.11 -27.89
CA PRO A 1088 55.97 -26.84 -27.82
C PRO A 1088 56.34 -25.95 -26.62
N VAL A 1089 57.49 -26.25 -26.01
CA VAL A 1089 57.99 -25.55 -24.81
C VAL A 1089 58.12 -24.04 -25.06
N GLU A 1090 58.53 -23.64 -26.26
CA GLU A 1090 58.72 -22.24 -26.64
C GLU A 1090 57.39 -21.46 -26.66
N VAL A 1091 56.30 -22.10 -27.09
CA VAL A 1091 54.95 -21.50 -27.12
C VAL A 1091 54.44 -21.30 -25.70
N LEU A 1092 54.63 -22.30 -24.83
CA LEU A 1092 54.20 -22.23 -23.43
C LEU A 1092 55.01 -21.22 -22.62
N GLN A 1093 56.34 -21.20 -22.78
CA GLN A 1093 57.19 -20.20 -22.11
C GLN A 1093 56.85 -18.78 -22.56
N GLY A 1094 56.58 -18.58 -23.85
CA GLY A 1094 56.11 -17.31 -24.38
C GLY A 1094 54.77 -16.87 -23.78
N ALA A 1095 53.82 -17.80 -23.63
CA ALA A 1095 52.52 -17.52 -23.03
C ALA A 1095 52.60 -17.22 -21.52
N ILE A 1096 53.38 -18.01 -20.77
CA ILE A 1096 53.58 -17.82 -19.33
C ILE A 1096 54.28 -16.48 -19.05
N ALA A 1097 55.22 -16.06 -19.89
CA ALA A 1097 55.93 -14.78 -19.71
C ALA A 1097 54.99 -13.57 -19.69
N LEU A 1098 53.88 -13.62 -20.44
CA LEU A 1098 52.89 -12.56 -20.57
C LEU A 1098 51.87 -12.50 -19.42
N LEU A 1099 51.87 -13.48 -18.51
CA LEU A 1099 50.98 -13.47 -17.36
C LEU A 1099 51.45 -12.48 -16.27
N PRO A 1100 50.51 -11.85 -15.52
CA PRO A 1100 50.83 -11.16 -14.27
C PRO A 1100 51.54 -12.07 -13.26
N ASP A 1101 52.37 -11.51 -12.39
CA ASP A 1101 53.18 -12.29 -11.45
C ASP A 1101 52.35 -13.12 -10.46
N GLU A 1102 51.19 -12.60 -10.05
CA GLU A 1102 50.23 -13.33 -9.20
C GLU A 1102 49.70 -14.60 -9.88
N LEU A 1103 49.33 -14.51 -11.17
CA LEU A 1103 48.86 -15.67 -11.93
C LEU A 1103 50.00 -16.65 -12.24
N LYS A 1104 51.24 -16.19 -12.42
CA LYS A 1104 52.42 -17.08 -12.54
C LYS A 1104 52.62 -17.90 -11.27
N GLN A 1105 52.50 -17.28 -10.09
CA GLN A 1105 52.58 -17.99 -8.81
C GLN A 1105 51.43 -18.99 -8.66
N LYS A 1106 50.20 -18.59 -8.99
CA LYS A 1106 49.03 -19.48 -8.97
C LYS A 1106 49.21 -20.67 -9.90
N MET A 1107 49.78 -20.46 -11.09
CA MET A 1107 50.11 -21.54 -12.03
C MET A 1107 51.14 -22.52 -11.45
N GLN A 1108 52.21 -22.01 -10.80
CA GLN A 1108 53.19 -22.87 -10.14
C GLN A 1108 52.56 -23.71 -9.02
N MET A 1109 51.65 -23.13 -8.24
CA MET A 1109 50.90 -23.86 -7.22
C MET A 1109 50.04 -24.97 -7.84
N VAL A 1110 49.35 -24.69 -8.95
CA VAL A 1110 48.52 -25.66 -9.67
C VAL A 1110 49.35 -26.81 -10.25
N LEU A 1111 50.56 -26.53 -10.75
CA LEU A 1111 51.48 -27.54 -11.27
C LEU A 1111 52.16 -28.37 -10.17
N ALA A 1112 52.28 -27.83 -8.96
CA ALA A 1112 52.91 -28.48 -7.81
C ALA A 1112 51.94 -29.34 -6.97
N ALA A 1113 50.67 -28.94 -6.89
CA ALA A 1113 49.55 -29.79 -6.44
C ALA A 1113 49.29 -30.90 -7.47
#